data_AF-A0A6G8PY86-F1
#
_entry.id   AF-A0A6G8PY86-F1
#
_cell.length_a   1.000
_cell.length_b   1.000
_cell.length_c   1.000
_cell.angle_alpha   90.00
_cell.angle_beta   90.00
_cell.angle_gamma   90.00
#
_symmetry.space_group_name_H-M   'P 1'
#
loop_
_entity.id
_entity.type
_entity.pdbx_description
1 polymer ?
#
loop_
_entity_poly.entity_id
_entity_poly.type
_entity_poly.pdbx_seq_one_letter_code
_entity_poly.pdbx_strand_id
1 'polypeptide(L)'
;MTEGSVDPVRELEEQMRAADALIESLEGEVADLRSDLDHASMALRKAQEEVSARGESVEEGDRLRQELEAARAEAVSLRDELSDLRREYADEQLRLRNEHISGMAELREELEGQRRADLEAAASEGKVGALREEFRKERTALEERHKAEVEELRSAAERWEEKLRAGYRDLEERHKAEVERTEAERVAEIRALQKSYADEMDGLTREHRDETDALKKAHQAEIEDLQGRTESEKIELERAVREELGRGLDEERRAERERHKAELQALRSAAAGRELEIQKQLRAEIEGRRVEVEELRIELESMAVTAEERRRREVREVKALAEGRERELRRAHAQRLTEEKEAADRRAEEIEAQRDGELRAVKERSARDLADARRRLQEALAGREEERKSEQAGLEERTEGLRARQESEARVYGERLAEIERERSEERKAAEEHLERRAREHAEERARLEDRLAELREALEEQGTVTAELREALEAARTGGARRETEAEQRPADDGLEGRLKEADSARLLAEERAMDLERRLAEAVEEGLRRERELEEARQSLQQLSSPEQRMRAGISVFNDSEHTRTVASISKALGLPKVHVGTDDGSAGKPVVTFVWSEMAWRRYVSDPTEGVEEPRVYLVGTGDDPSEIHDPSRRPNARMDAQGRLLLGVQAR
;
A
#
# COMPACT_ATOMS: atom_id res chain seq x y z
N MET A 1 118.84 156.77 -13.39
CA MET A 1 117.50 156.75 -12.78
C MET A 1 116.84 155.44 -13.19
N THR A 2 116.45 154.48 -12.34
CA THR A 2 116.70 154.16 -10.93
C THR A 2 115.86 152.91 -10.62
N GLU A 3 116.41 151.98 -9.83
CA GLU A 3 115.70 150.97 -9.02
C GLU A 3 114.93 149.87 -9.80
N GLY A 4 115.02 148.58 -9.49
CA GLY A 4 115.66 147.89 -8.37
C GLY A 4 115.92 146.43 -8.73
N SER A 5 116.97 145.93 -8.11
CA SER A 5 117.52 144.57 -8.21
C SER A 5 116.48 143.52 -7.81
N VAL A 6 116.16 142.62 -8.75
CA VAL A 6 115.62 141.28 -8.46
C VAL A 6 116.74 140.31 -8.79
N ASP A 7 117.06 139.45 -7.82
CA ASP A 7 118.21 138.56 -7.80
C ASP A 7 117.97 137.33 -8.71
N PRO A 8 118.67 137.20 -9.85
CA PRO A 8 118.43 136.13 -10.83
C PRO A 8 118.79 134.73 -10.32
N VAL A 9 119.50 134.62 -9.18
CA VAL A 9 119.83 133.31 -8.57
C VAL A 9 118.63 132.73 -7.84
N ARG A 10 117.80 133.58 -7.23
CA ARG A 10 116.64 133.15 -6.44
C ARG A 10 115.46 132.70 -7.33
N GLU A 11 115.34 133.29 -8.51
CA GLU A 11 114.34 132.90 -9.52
C GLU A 11 114.70 131.55 -10.18
N LEU A 12 116.00 131.26 -10.36
CA LEU A 12 116.45 129.95 -10.84
C LEU A 12 116.28 128.85 -9.78
N GLU A 13 116.53 129.14 -8.49
CA GLU A 13 116.28 128.19 -7.39
C GLU A 13 114.78 127.91 -7.17
N GLU A 14 113.90 128.91 -7.34
CA GLU A 14 112.45 128.68 -7.31
C GLU A 14 111.97 127.90 -8.52
N GLN A 15 112.52 128.14 -9.72
CA GLN A 15 112.23 127.34 -10.92
C GLN A 15 112.74 125.90 -10.81
N MET A 16 113.92 125.68 -10.20
CA MET A 16 114.44 124.33 -9.95
C MET A 16 113.64 123.60 -8.88
N ARG A 17 113.22 124.25 -7.79
CA ARG A 17 112.30 123.63 -6.81
C ARG A 17 110.91 123.37 -7.38
N ALA A 18 110.40 124.25 -8.25
CA ALA A 18 109.16 124.01 -8.95
C ALA A 18 109.29 122.84 -9.94
N ALA A 19 110.43 122.68 -10.59
CA ALA A 19 110.73 121.53 -11.44
C ALA A 19 110.88 120.23 -10.63
N ASP A 20 111.57 120.26 -9.48
CA ASP A 20 111.70 119.09 -8.58
C ASP A 20 110.35 118.69 -7.98
N ALA A 21 109.52 119.65 -7.58
CA ALA A 21 108.15 119.37 -7.11
C ALA A 21 107.25 118.81 -8.23
N LEU A 22 107.47 119.25 -9.48
CA LEU A 22 106.76 118.72 -10.63
C LEU A 22 107.25 117.31 -10.99
N ILE A 23 108.54 117.01 -10.80
CA ILE A 23 109.12 115.67 -10.95
C ILE A 23 108.57 114.74 -9.87
N GLU A 24 108.53 115.13 -8.59
CA GLU A 24 107.92 114.32 -7.53
C GLU A 24 106.42 114.10 -7.76
N SER A 25 105.69 115.10 -8.25
CA SER A 25 104.27 114.96 -8.63
C SER A 25 104.10 113.99 -9.79
N LEU A 26 104.95 114.05 -10.81
CA LEU A 26 104.93 113.14 -11.96
C LEU A 26 105.36 111.73 -11.56
N GLU A 27 106.32 111.56 -10.66
CA GLU A 27 106.71 110.26 -10.12
C GLU A 27 105.60 109.64 -9.27
N GLY A 28 104.89 110.46 -8.49
CA GLY A 28 103.67 110.06 -7.77
C GLY A 28 102.55 109.63 -8.73
N GLU A 29 102.26 110.42 -9.75
CA GLU A 29 101.26 110.07 -10.77
C GLU A 29 101.66 108.80 -11.56
N VAL A 30 102.95 108.61 -11.86
CA VAL A 30 103.44 107.38 -12.52
C VAL A 30 103.35 106.16 -11.59
N ALA A 31 103.57 106.33 -10.29
CA ALA A 31 103.39 105.27 -9.31
C ALA A 31 101.91 104.89 -9.14
N ASP A 32 101.02 105.88 -9.08
CA ASP A 32 99.57 105.67 -9.02
C ASP A 32 99.06 105.01 -10.31
N LEU A 33 99.51 105.46 -11.49
CA LEU A 33 99.17 104.83 -12.78
C LEU A 33 99.69 103.39 -12.89
N ARG A 34 100.85 103.06 -12.30
CA ARG A 34 101.35 101.68 -12.23
C ARG A 34 100.49 100.82 -11.29
N SER A 35 100.13 101.36 -10.13
CA SER A 35 99.20 100.69 -9.21
C SER A 35 97.84 100.45 -9.86
N ASP A 36 97.30 101.44 -10.57
CA ASP A 36 96.05 101.32 -11.31
C ASP A 36 96.15 100.33 -12.47
N LEU A 37 97.29 100.29 -13.16
CA LEU A 37 97.55 99.31 -14.23
C LEU A 37 97.66 97.89 -13.67
N ASP A 38 98.29 97.70 -12.51
CA ASP A 38 98.38 96.40 -11.83
C ASP A 38 97.00 95.95 -11.31
N HIS A 39 96.21 96.87 -10.73
CA HIS A 39 94.82 96.60 -10.34
C HIS A 39 93.94 96.26 -11.55
N ALA A 40 94.07 97.00 -12.66
CA ALA A 40 93.36 96.71 -13.89
C ALA A 40 93.78 95.37 -14.49
N SER A 41 95.07 95.02 -14.41
CA SER A 41 95.60 93.73 -14.90
C SER A 41 95.10 92.55 -14.05
N MET A 42 95.04 92.71 -12.71
CA MET A 42 94.43 91.72 -11.82
C MET A 42 92.92 91.59 -12.05
N ALA A 43 92.21 92.70 -12.22
CA ALA A 43 90.78 92.69 -12.53
C ALA A 43 90.50 92.03 -13.89
N LEU A 44 91.35 92.26 -14.90
CA LEU A 44 91.26 91.61 -16.21
C LEU A 44 91.49 90.10 -16.09
N ARG A 45 92.51 89.65 -15.34
CA ARG A 45 92.75 88.22 -15.11
C ARG A 45 91.58 87.56 -14.39
N LYS A 46 91.04 88.20 -13.34
CA LYS A 46 89.87 87.69 -12.62
C LYS A 46 88.64 87.62 -13.53
N ALA A 47 88.41 88.63 -14.37
CA ALA A 47 87.33 88.61 -15.35
C ALA A 47 87.54 87.52 -16.42
N GLN A 48 88.79 87.27 -16.84
CA GLN A 48 89.13 86.16 -17.75
C GLN A 48 88.87 84.79 -17.10
N GLU A 49 89.25 84.60 -15.84
CA GLU A 49 88.98 83.37 -15.09
C GLU A 49 87.47 83.15 -14.90
N GLU A 50 86.69 84.20 -14.59
CA GLU A 50 85.23 84.11 -14.50
C GLU A 50 84.58 83.80 -15.85
N VAL A 51 85.10 84.34 -16.96
CA VAL A 51 84.63 84.03 -18.31
C VAL A 51 84.98 82.60 -18.70
N SER A 52 86.17 82.10 -18.35
CA SER A 52 86.56 80.71 -18.58
C SER A 52 85.70 79.74 -17.76
N ALA A 53 85.49 80.00 -16.47
CA ALA A 53 84.62 79.17 -15.62
C ALA A 53 83.16 79.18 -16.10
N ARG A 54 82.66 80.31 -16.59
CA ARG A 54 81.34 80.37 -17.23
C ARG A 54 81.31 79.64 -18.57
N GLY A 55 82.40 79.68 -19.33
CA GLY A 55 82.56 78.92 -20.57
C GLY A 55 82.47 77.41 -20.31
N GLU A 56 83.24 76.91 -19.34
CA GLU A 56 83.22 75.50 -18.93
C GLU A 56 81.84 75.07 -18.43
N SER A 57 81.17 75.88 -17.61
CA SER A 57 79.81 75.60 -17.13
C SER A 57 78.76 75.57 -18.27
N VAL A 58 78.92 76.43 -19.29
CA VAL A 58 78.04 76.42 -20.47
C VAL A 58 78.32 75.19 -21.33
N GLU A 59 79.59 74.81 -21.52
CA GLU A 59 79.96 73.59 -22.24
C GLU A 59 79.47 72.32 -21.55
N GLU A 60 79.59 72.22 -20.21
CA GLU A 60 78.99 71.14 -19.42
C GLU A 60 77.47 71.14 -19.54
N GLY A 61 76.83 72.31 -19.47
CA GLY A 61 75.39 72.45 -19.67
C GLY A 61 74.95 71.99 -21.06
N ASP A 62 75.72 72.27 -22.11
CA ASP A 62 75.43 71.85 -23.46
C ASP A 62 75.68 70.34 -23.66
N ARG A 63 76.70 69.75 -23.00
CA ARG A 63 76.91 68.29 -22.96
C ARG A 63 75.75 67.57 -22.31
N LEU A 64 75.30 68.03 -21.14
CA LEU A 64 74.14 67.46 -20.44
C LEU A 64 72.86 67.58 -21.26
N ARG A 65 72.66 68.68 -22.01
CA ARG A 65 71.53 68.79 -22.94
C ARG A 65 71.62 67.79 -24.07
N GLN A 66 72.80 67.58 -24.66
CA GLN A 66 73.00 66.59 -25.72
C GLN A 66 72.76 65.16 -25.21
N GLU A 67 73.23 64.83 -24.00
CA GLU A 67 72.97 63.54 -23.35
C GLU A 67 71.48 63.34 -23.08
N LEU A 68 70.79 64.39 -22.62
CA LEU A 68 69.36 64.33 -22.36
C LEU A 68 68.54 64.22 -23.65
N GLU A 69 68.96 64.89 -24.73
CA GLU A 69 68.38 64.71 -26.06
C GLU A 69 68.62 63.31 -26.62
N ALA A 70 69.83 62.74 -26.43
CA ALA A 70 70.14 61.37 -26.80
C ALA A 70 69.29 60.35 -26.02
N ALA A 71 69.20 60.50 -24.70
CA ALA A 71 68.35 59.65 -23.86
C ALA A 71 66.86 59.78 -24.22
N ARG A 72 66.39 60.98 -24.60
CA ARG A 72 65.03 61.17 -25.11
C ARG A 72 64.82 60.48 -26.45
N ALA A 73 65.79 60.55 -27.36
CA ALA A 73 65.71 59.85 -28.64
C ALA A 73 65.68 58.33 -28.45
N GLU A 74 66.48 57.81 -27.52
CA GLU A 74 66.47 56.39 -27.15
C GLU A 74 65.14 55.97 -26.52
N ALA A 75 64.59 56.78 -25.61
CA ALA A 75 63.28 56.52 -25.02
C ALA A 75 62.14 56.54 -26.06
N VAL A 76 62.25 57.38 -27.10
CA VAL A 76 61.32 57.38 -28.23
C VAL A 76 61.46 56.08 -29.03
N SER A 77 62.69 55.66 -29.35
CA SER A 77 62.97 54.41 -30.07
C SER A 77 62.41 53.19 -29.32
N LEU A 78 62.71 53.07 -28.03
CA LEU A 78 62.21 51.97 -27.19
C LEU A 78 60.68 51.96 -27.08
N ARG A 79 60.05 53.14 -27.06
CA ARG A 79 58.59 53.24 -27.05
C ARG A 79 58.00 52.79 -28.38
N ASP A 80 58.63 53.13 -29.50
CA ASP A 80 58.19 52.71 -30.83
C ASP A 80 58.36 51.19 -30.98
N GLU A 81 59.49 50.62 -30.55
CA GLU A 81 59.73 49.17 -30.48
C GLU A 81 58.70 48.45 -29.60
N LEU A 82 58.39 48.99 -28.43
CA LEU A 82 57.33 48.45 -27.57
C LEU A 82 55.95 48.54 -28.24
N SER A 83 55.70 49.57 -29.05
CA SER A 83 54.44 49.71 -29.77
C SER A 83 54.32 48.68 -30.91
N ASP A 84 55.42 48.40 -31.60
CA ASP A 84 55.50 47.41 -32.66
C ASP A 84 55.36 46.00 -32.07
N LEU A 85 56.06 45.67 -30.99
CA LEU A 85 55.91 44.39 -30.28
C LEU A 85 54.48 44.17 -29.76
N ARG A 86 53.83 45.23 -29.24
CA ARG A 86 52.42 45.14 -28.82
C ARG A 86 51.50 44.87 -30.00
N ARG A 87 51.80 45.45 -31.16
CA ARG A 87 51.04 45.25 -32.39
C ARG A 87 51.20 43.82 -32.91
N GLU A 88 52.44 43.33 -32.98
CA GLU A 88 52.75 41.95 -33.37
C GLU A 88 52.08 40.94 -32.43
N TYR A 89 52.13 41.18 -31.11
CA TYR A 89 51.45 40.34 -30.14
C TYR A 89 49.92 40.35 -30.35
N ALA A 90 49.32 41.52 -30.59
CA ALA A 90 47.89 41.62 -30.86
C ALA A 90 47.50 40.89 -32.16
N ASP A 91 48.32 41.00 -33.21
CA ASP A 91 48.10 40.33 -34.48
C ASP A 91 48.23 38.80 -34.34
N GLU A 92 49.22 38.30 -33.59
CA GLU A 92 49.35 36.86 -33.33
C GLU A 92 48.20 36.33 -32.46
N GLN A 93 47.75 37.10 -31.45
CA GLN A 93 46.55 36.73 -30.68
C GLN A 93 45.30 36.66 -31.56
N LEU A 94 45.12 37.59 -32.50
CA LEU A 94 44.03 37.52 -33.47
C LEU A 94 44.18 36.31 -34.41
N ARG A 95 45.40 35.98 -34.84
CA ARG A 95 45.67 34.82 -35.68
C ARG A 95 45.29 33.53 -34.98
N LEU A 96 45.78 33.31 -33.76
CA LEU A 96 45.48 32.13 -32.94
C LEU A 96 43.98 32.01 -32.64
N ARG A 97 43.31 33.13 -32.36
CA ARG A 97 41.85 33.15 -32.14
C ARG A 97 41.09 32.74 -33.40
N ASN A 98 41.50 33.22 -34.57
CA ASN A 98 40.88 32.85 -35.84
C ASN A 98 41.13 31.38 -36.18
N GLU A 99 42.34 30.86 -35.94
CA GLU A 99 42.65 29.42 -36.08
C GLU A 99 41.76 28.57 -35.17
N HIS A 100 41.58 28.97 -33.91
CA HIS A 100 40.71 28.27 -32.98
C HIS A 100 39.23 28.30 -33.43
N ILE A 101 38.74 29.45 -33.90
CA ILE A 101 37.37 29.58 -34.43
C ILE A 101 37.17 28.66 -35.64
N SER A 102 38.13 28.63 -36.57
CA SER A 102 38.08 27.75 -37.74
C SER A 102 38.10 26.28 -37.35
N GLY A 103 39.01 25.86 -36.46
CA GLY A 103 39.06 24.48 -35.97
C GLY A 103 37.77 24.06 -35.25
N MET A 104 37.15 24.96 -34.48
CA MET A 104 35.85 24.70 -33.85
C MET A 104 34.70 24.60 -34.87
N ALA A 105 34.79 25.30 -36.01
CA ALA A 105 33.80 25.18 -37.08
C ALA A 105 33.93 23.84 -37.82
N GLU A 106 35.15 23.41 -38.11
CA GLU A 106 35.42 22.10 -38.73
C GLU A 106 34.91 20.94 -37.85
N LEU A 107 35.21 20.97 -36.54
CA LEU A 107 34.72 19.97 -35.60
C LEU A 107 33.19 19.92 -35.52
N ARG A 108 32.52 21.08 -35.65
CA ARG A 108 31.05 21.13 -35.69
C ARG A 108 30.50 20.49 -36.96
N GLU A 109 31.12 20.75 -38.10
CA GLU A 109 30.74 20.16 -39.38
C GLU A 109 30.92 18.64 -39.38
N GLU A 110 32.05 18.14 -38.84
CA GLU A 110 32.29 16.71 -38.67
C GLU A 110 31.23 16.05 -37.78
N LEU A 111 30.89 16.69 -36.65
CA LEU A 111 29.89 16.17 -35.72
C LEU A 111 28.47 16.19 -36.31
N GLU A 112 28.14 17.20 -37.11
CA GLU A 112 26.90 17.24 -37.87
C GLU A 112 26.86 16.17 -38.96
N GLY A 113 27.98 15.92 -39.64
CA GLY A 113 28.15 14.82 -40.60
C GLY A 113 27.92 13.46 -39.96
N GLN A 114 28.52 13.22 -38.78
CA GLN A 114 28.31 12.00 -37.99
C GLN A 114 26.84 11.83 -37.59
N ARG A 115 26.19 12.89 -37.08
CA ARG A 115 24.77 12.83 -36.73
C ARG A 115 23.88 12.51 -37.93
N ARG A 116 24.18 13.04 -39.12
CA ARG A 116 23.43 12.69 -40.34
C ARG A 116 23.63 11.23 -40.72
N ALA A 117 24.87 10.72 -40.65
CA ALA A 117 25.15 9.31 -40.91
C ALA A 117 24.45 8.38 -39.90
N ASP A 118 24.44 8.75 -38.61
CA ASP A 118 23.74 8.00 -37.56
C ASP A 118 22.22 8.03 -37.76
N LEU A 119 21.67 9.16 -38.19
CA LEU A 119 20.24 9.29 -38.53
C LEU A 119 19.88 8.45 -39.77
N GLU A 120 20.71 8.42 -40.81
CA GLU A 120 20.51 7.57 -41.98
C GLU A 120 20.65 6.08 -41.63
N ALA A 121 21.60 5.73 -40.76
CA ALA A 121 21.76 4.36 -40.25
C ALA A 121 20.56 3.94 -39.40
N ALA A 122 20.05 4.83 -38.55
CA ALA A 122 18.84 4.60 -37.76
C ALA A 122 17.56 4.57 -38.61
N ALA A 123 17.52 5.35 -39.70
CA ALA A 123 16.44 5.39 -40.67
C ALA A 123 16.49 4.24 -41.69
N SER A 124 17.49 3.35 -41.63
CA SER A 124 17.48 2.09 -42.38
C SER A 124 16.36 1.17 -41.86
N GLU A 125 15.14 1.44 -42.32
CA GLU A 125 13.82 0.89 -41.94
C GLU A 125 13.75 -0.65 -41.96
N GLY A 126 14.70 -1.34 -42.59
CA GLY A 126 14.69 -2.79 -42.76
C GLY A 126 14.69 -3.57 -41.44
N LYS A 127 15.47 -3.14 -40.43
CA LYS A 127 15.58 -3.88 -39.15
C LYS A 127 14.39 -3.64 -38.23
N VAL A 128 13.89 -2.41 -38.19
CA VAL A 128 12.71 -2.05 -37.37
C VAL A 128 11.44 -2.65 -37.97
N GLY A 129 11.31 -2.69 -39.29
CA GLY A 129 10.22 -3.37 -39.98
C GLY A 129 10.20 -4.88 -39.69
N ALA A 130 11.35 -5.54 -39.78
CA ALA A 130 11.48 -6.97 -39.47
C ALA A 130 11.12 -7.29 -38.01
N LEU A 131 11.64 -6.51 -37.06
CA LEU A 131 11.31 -6.67 -35.64
C LEU A 131 9.82 -6.44 -35.38
N ARG A 132 9.19 -5.43 -35.99
CA ARG A 132 7.74 -5.20 -35.85
C ARG A 132 6.91 -6.37 -36.38
N GLU A 133 7.33 -7.00 -37.46
CA GLU A 133 6.68 -8.22 -37.98
C GLU A 133 6.87 -9.43 -37.05
N GLU A 134 8.06 -9.60 -36.47
CA GLU A 134 8.28 -10.63 -35.44
C GLU A 134 7.44 -10.39 -34.19
N PHE A 135 7.41 -9.15 -33.68
CA PHE A 135 6.55 -8.79 -32.55
C PHE A 135 5.06 -9.01 -32.84
N ARG A 136 4.60 -8.75 -34.07
CA ARG A 136 3.22 -9.07 -34.47
C ARG A 136 2.95 -10.57 -34.43
N LYS A 137 3.86 -11.38 -34.98
CA LYS A 137 3.75 -12.85 -34.97
C LYS A 137 3.76 -13.41 -33.56
N GLU A 138 4.69 -12.94 -32.72
CA GLU A 138 4.77 -13.33 -31.31
C GLU A 138 3.51 -12.94 -30.55
N ARG A 139 2.97 -11.73 -30.78
CA ARG A 139 1.73 -11.31 -30.14
C ARG A 139 0.56 -12.19 -30.55
N THR A 140 0.41 -12.50 -31.83
CA THR A 140 -0.65 -13.41 -32.30
C THR A 140 -0.48 -14.82 -31.74
N ALA A 141 0.75 -15.32 -31.64
CA ALA A 141 1.02 -16.64 -31.06
C ALA A 141 0.72 -16.66 -29.56
N LEU A 142 1.00 -15.57 -28.84
CA LEU A 142 0.66 -15.43 -27.42
C LEU A 142 -0.86 -15.35 -27.22
N GLU A 143 -1.56 -14.57 -28.05
CA GLU A 143 -3.03 -14.45 -28.01
C GLU A 143 -3.70 -15.82 -28.24
N GLU A 144 -3.21 -16.61 -29.20
CA GLU A 144 -3.71 -17.98 -29.44
C GLU A 144 -3.41 -18.94 -28.30
N ARG A 145 -2.22 -18.86 -27.69
CA ARG A 145 -1.89 -19.66 -26.49
C ARG A 145 -2.78 -19.31 -25.31
N HIS A 146 -2.97 -18.02 -25.05
CA HIS A 146 -3.82 -17.57 -23.97
C HIS A 146 -5.27 -18.00 -24.20
N LYS A 147 -5.76 -17.91 -25.44
CA LYS A 147 -7.09 -18.41 -25.79
C LYS A 147 -7.23 -19.92 -25.58
N ALA A 148 -6.20 -20.69 -25.93
CA ALA A 148 -6.18 -22.14 -25.68
C ALA A 148 -6.19 -22.46 -24.16
N GLU A 149 -5.37 -21.76 -23.37
CA GLU A 149 -5.35 -21.91 -21.90
C GLU A 149 -6.71 -21.58 -21.27
N VAL A 150 -7.36 -20.51 -21.73
CA VAL A 150 -8.70 -20.13 -21.25
C VAL A 150 -9.73 -21.21 -21.58
N GLU A 151 -9.70 -21.79 -22.78
CA GLU A 151 -10.61 -22.88 -23.16
C GLU A 151 -10.31 -24.19 -22.40
N GLU A 152 -9.05 -24.48 -22.07
CA GLU A 152 -8.69 -25.60 -21.21
C GLU A 152 -9.20 -25.41 -19.79
N LEU A 153 -9.03 -24.21 -19.21
CA LEU A 153 -9.56 -23.87 -17.90
C LEU A 153 -11.09 -23.94 -17.86
N ARG A 154 -11.75 -23.46 -18.92
CA ARG A 154 -13.20 -23.56 -19.08
C ARG A 154 -13.66 -25.02 -19.13
N SER A 155 -13.00 -25.85 -19.93
CA SER A 155 -13.29 -27.28 -20.03
C SER A 155 -13.02 -28.03 -18.71
N ALA A 156 -12.01 -27.60 -17.95
CA ALA A 156 -11.72 -28.14 -16.63
C ALA A 156 -12.79 -27.73 -15.61
N ALA A 157 -13.25 -26.49 -15.65
CA ALA A 157 -14.34 -25.99 -14.81
C ALA A 157 -15.64 -26.76 -15.08
N GLU A 158 -16.00 -26.99 -16.35
CA GLU A 158 -17.17 -27.78 -16.74
C GLU A 158 -17.09 -29.22 -16.20
N ARG A 159 -15.90 -29.86 -16.27
CA ARG A 159 -15.67 -31.19 -15.68
C ARG A 159 -15.83 -31.20 -14.16
N TRP A 160 -15.36 -30.16 -13.48
CA TRP A 160 -15.52 -30.02 -12.03
C TRP A 160 -16.98 -29.79 -11.64
N GLU A 161 -17.72 -28.98 -12.39
CA GLU A 161 -19.16 -28.80 -12.20
C GLU A 161 -19.91 -30.11 -12.40
N GLU A 162 -19.59 -30.89 -13.44
CA GLU A 162 -20.22 -32.18 -13.68
C GLU A 162 -19.92 -33.17 -12.54
N LYS A 163 -18.67 -33.19 -12.06
CA LYS A 163 -18.28 -34.00 -10.89
C LYS A 163 -19.02 -33.57 -9.62
N LEU A 164 -19.22 -32.28 -9.41
CA LEU A 164 -20.03 -31.76 -8.31
C LEU A 164 -21.50 -32.17 -8.46
N ARG A 165 -22.09 -32.01 -9.64
CA ARG A 165 -23.49 -32.44 -9.91
C ARG A 165 -23.66 -33.94 -9.74
N ALA A 166 -22.67 -34.75 -10.09
CA ALA A 166 -22.67 -36.19 -9.82
C ALA A 166 -22.60 -36.46 -8.31
N GLY A 167 -21.69 -35.81 -7.58
CA GLY A 167 -21.59 -35.93 -6.12
C GLY A 167 -22.86 -35.50 -5.38
N TYR A 168 -23.54 -34.45 -5.84
CA TYR A 168 -24.84 -34.05 -5.29
C TYR A 168 -25.95 -35.07 -5.58
N ARG A 169 -25.99 -35.64 -6.79
CA ARG A 169 -26.94 -36.72 -7.11
C ARG A 169 -26.73 -37.94 -6.23
N ASP A 170 -25.48 -38.36 -6.03
CA ASP A 170 -25.15 -39.48 -5.13
C ASP A 170 -25.58 -39.19 -3.69
N LEU A 171 -25.41 -37.95 -3.22
CA LEU A 171 -25.84 -37.53 -1.89
C LEU A 171 -27.36 -37.52 -1.76
N GLU A 172 -28.07 -37.00 -2.75
CA GLU A 172 -29.54 -37.01 -2.81
C GLU A 172 -30.08 -38.44 -2.81
N GLU A 173 -29.47 -39.35 -3.58
CA GLU A 173 -29.85 -40.77 -3.59
C GLU A 173 -29.61 -41.43 -2.22
N ARG A 174 -28.50 -41.12 -1.55
CA ARG A 174 -28.24 -41.61 -0.17
C ARG A 174 -29.26 -41.09 0.82
N HIS A 175 -29.53 -39.78 0.81
CA HIS A 175 -30.54 -39.19 1.68
C HIS A 175 -31.93 -39.76 1.39
N LYS A 176 -32.28 -39.96 0.12
CA LYS A 176 -33.54 -40.61 -0.25
C LYS A 176 -33.62 -42.03 0.29
N ALA A 177 -32.56 -42.83 0.14
CA ALA A 177 -32.51 -44.19 0.68
C ALA A 177 -32.58 -44.21 2.22
N GLU A 178 -31.95 -43.25 2.90
CA GLU A 178 -32.06 -43.09 4.36
C GLU A 178 -33.48 -42.72 4.78
N VAL A 179 -34.14 -41.79 4.08
CA VAL A 179 -35.54 -41.43 4.32
C VAL A 179 -36.43 -42.65 4.12
N GLU A 180 -36.34 -43.34 2.99
CA GLU A 180 -37.12 -44.56 2.70
C GLU A 180 -36.89 -45.64 3.77
N ARG A 181 -35.65 -45.78 4.27
CA ARG A 181 -35.34 -46.70 5.37
C ARG A 181 -36.02 -46.29 6.67
N THR A 182 -35.92 -45.03 7.06
CA THR A 182 -36.58 -44.54 8.29
C THR A 182 -38.10 -44.60 8.19
N GLU A 183 -38.67 -44.39 7.00
CA GLU A 183 -40.10 -44.56 6.74
C GLU A 183 -40.51 -46.03 6.83
N ALA A 184 -39.73 -46.95 6.26
CA ALA A 184 -39.97 -48.38 6.39
C ALA A 184 -39.90 -48.85 7.85
N GLU A 185 -38.92 -48.37 8.61
CA GLU A 185 -38.79 -48.62 10.05
C GLU A 185 -40.01 -48.09 10.82
N ARG A 186 -40.45 -46.85 10.56
CA ARG A 186 -41.67 -46.28 11.17
C ARG A 186 -42.93 -47.05 10.79
N VAL A 187 -43.07 -47.47 9.53
CA VAL A 187 -44.23 -48.28 9.09
C VAL A 187 -44.24 -49.64 9.79
N ALA A 188 -43.06 -50.26 9.96
CA ALA A 188 -42.94 -51.51 10.71
C ALA A 188 -43.32 -51.33 12.19
N GLU A 189 -42.89 -50.22 12.81
CA GLU A 189 -43.25 -49.87 14.19
C GLU A 189 -44.75 -49.62 14.33
N ILE A 190 -45.36 -48.82 13.44
CA ILE A 190 -46.81 -48.58 13.42
C ILE A 190 -47.57 -49.91 13.27
N ARG A 191 -47.13 -50.79 12.37
CA ARG A 191 -47.76 -52.11 12.19
C ARG A 191 -47.63 -52.98 13.44
N ALA A 192 -46.49 -52.95 14.12
CA ALA A 192 -46.29 -53.66 15.37
C ALA A 192 -47.21 -53.13 16.48
N LEU A 193 -47.34 -51.80 16.61
CA LEU A 193 -48.27 -51.15 17.53
C LEU A 193 -49.73 -51.47 17.20
N GLN A 194 -50.12 -51.41 15.93
CA GLN A 194 -51.46 -51.80 15.48
C GLN A 194 -51.77 -53.26 15.80
N LYS A 195 -50.79 -54.16 15.64
CA LYS A 195 -50.94 -55.57 16.00
C LYS A 195 -51.09 -55.74 17.52
N SER A 196 -50.25 -55.09 18.32
CA SER A 196 -50.36 -55.10 19.79
C SER A 196 -51.74 -54.60 20.24
N TYR A 197 -52.20 -53.48 19.67
CA TYR A 197 -53.51 -52.92 19.96
C TYR A 197 -54.65 -53.87 19.54
N ALA A 198 -54.54 -54.52 18.38
CA ALA A 198 -55.52 -55.52 17.96
C ALA A 198 -55.54 -56.74 18.90
N ASP A 199 -54.37 -57.23 19.31
CA ASP A 199 -54.24 -58.35 20.26
C ASP A 199 -54.82 -57.98 21.64
N GLU A 200 -54.60 -56.74 22.10
CA GLU A 200 -55.21 -56.19 23.33
C GLU A 200 -56.74 -56.07 23.23
N MET A 201 -57.25 -55.55 22.11
CA MET A 201 -58.69 -55.43 21.88
C MET A 201 -59.38 -56.79 21.75
N ASP A 202 -58.71 -57.76 21.11
CA ASP A 202 -59.17 -59.15 21.07
C ASP A 202 -59.17 -59.77 22.47
N GLY A 203 -58.14 -59.47 23.28
CA GLY A 203 -58.07 -59.85 24.70
C GLY A 203 -59.26 -59.33 25.50
N LEU A 204 -59.49 -58.01 25.44
CA LEU A 204 -60.63 -57.36 26.10
C LEU A 204 -61.98 -57.90 25.61
N THR A 205 -62.10 -58.18 24.31
CA THR A 205 -63.33 -58.75 23.74
C THR A 205 -63.57 -60.17 24.25
N ARG A 206 -62.52 -60.98 24.42
CA ARG A 206 -62.62 -62.32 25.02
C ARG A 206 -62.99 -62.23 26.51
N GLU A 207 -62.34 -61.35 27.26
CA GLU A 207 -62.65 -61.12 28.68
C GLU A 207 -64.11 -60.69 28.84
N HIS A 208 -64.58 -59.70 28.09
CA HIS A 208 -65.99 -59.30 28.11
C HIS A 208 -66.93 -60.43 27.71
N ARG A 209 -66.55 -61.26 26.72
CA ARG A 209 -67.37 -62.41 26.33
C ARG A 209 -67.47 -63.42 27.48
N ASP A 210 -66.35 -63.76 28.10
CA ASP A 210 -66.28 -64.68 29.23
C ASP A 210 -67.05 -64.12 30.44
N GLU A 211 -66.98 -62.82 30.70
CA GLU A 211 -67.81 -62.13 31.71
C GLU A 211 -69.30 -62.22 31.37
N THR A 212 -69.69 -61.94 30.12
CA THR A 212 -71.11 -62.04 29.72
C THR A 212 -71.62 -63.47 29.79
N ASP A 213 -70.79 -64.46 29.45
CA ASP A 213 -71.17 -65.87 29.51
C ASP A 213 -71.19 -66.38 30.96
N ALA A 214 -70.31 -65.88 31.84
CA ALA A 214 -70.37 -66.11 33.28
C ALA A 214 -71.65 -65.49 33.88
N LEU A 215 -71.99 -64.25 33.51
CA LEU A 215 -73.24 -63.59 33.93
C LEU A 215 -74.47 -64.34 33.42
N LYS A 216 -74.48 -64.80 32.15
CA LYS A 216 -75.57 -65.63 31.62
C LYS A 216 -75.71 -66.94 32.38
N LYS A 217 -74.61 -67.63 32.70
CA LYS A 217 -74.64 -68.85 33.50
C LYS A 217 -75.17 -68.60 34.91
N ALA A 218 -74.77 -67.49 35.53
CA ALA A 218 -75.28 -67.08 36.84
C ALA A 218 -76.79 -66.79 36.79
N HIS A 219 -77.25 -66.02 35.79
CA HIS A 219 -78.68 -65.76 35.59
C HIS A 219 -79.46 -67.03 35.27
N GLN A 220 -78.89 -67.96 34.50
CA GLN A 220 -79.55 -69.22 34.19
C GLN A 220 -79.66 -70.10 35.44
N ALA A 221 -78.63 -70.17 36.27
CA ALA A 221 -78.70 -70.85 37.57
C ALA A 221 -79.73 -70.20 38.51
N GLU A 222 -79.84 -68.87 38.50
CA GLU A 222 -80.86 -68.15 39.26
C GLU A 222 -82.28 -68.44 38.74
N ILE A 223 -82.47 -68.49 37.42
CA ILE A 223 -83.75 -68.89 36.80
C ILE A 223 -84.08 -70.34 37.16
N GLU A 224 -83.11 -71.26 37.11
CA GLU A 224 -83.31 -72.66 37.50
C GLU A 224 -83.66 -72.80 38.98
N ASP A 225 -83.05 -72.02 39.87
CA ASP A 225 -83.40 -71.98 41.30
C ASP A 225 -84.81 -71.40 41.53
N LEU A 226 -85.16 -70.31 40.83
CA LEU A 226 -86.51 -69.74 40.85
C LEU A 226 -87.55 -70.73 40.30
N GLN A 227 -87.24 -71.41 39.19
CA GLN A 227 -88.08 -72.46 38.63
C GLN A 227 -88.25 -73.59 39.65
N GLY A 228 -87.17 -74.09 40.25
CA GLY A 228 -87.22 -75.13 41.28
C GLY A 228 -88.07 -74.72 42.50
N ARG A 229 -88.01 -73.45 42.93
CA ARG A 229 -88.89 -72.91 43.97
C ARG A 229 -90.35 -72.89 43.53
N THR A 230 -90.66 -72.38 42.34
CA THR A 230 -92.03 -72.36 41.82
C THR A 230 -92.58 -73.77 41.58
N GLU A 231 -91.74 -74.73 41.19
CA GLU A 231 -92.13 -76.12 41.01
C GLU A 231 -92.37 -76.80 42.36
N SER A 232 -91.56 -76.47 43.36
CA SER A 232 -91.79 -76.90 44.75
C SER A 232 -93.09 -76.32 45.30
N GLU A 233 -93.34 -75.03 45.12
CA GLU A 233 -94.60 -74.37 45.48
C GLU A 233 -95.79 -74.99 44.74
N LYS A 234 -95.63 -75.30 43.44
CA LYS A 234 -96.65 -76.01 42.66
C LYS A 234 -96.91 -77.41 43.20
N ILE A 235 -95.88 -78.17 43.57
CA ILE A 235 -96.03 -79.51 44.16
C ILE A 235 -96.74 -79.42 45.53
N GLU A 236 -96.42 -78.40 46.34
CA GLU A 236 -97.10 -78.15 47.62
C GLU A 236 -98.56 -77.75 47.41
N LEU A 237 -98.85 -76.88 46.44
CA LEU A 237 -100.22 -76.50 46.05
C LEU A 237 -100.99 -77.70 45.47
N GLU A 238 -100.37 -78.53 44.62
CA GLU A 238 -100.98 -79.74 44.10
C GLU A 238 -101.24 -80.77 45.22
N ARG A 239 -100.36 -80.87 46.22
CA ARG A 239 -100.62 -81.68 47.42
C ARG A 239 -101.78 -81.12 48.24
N ALA A 240 -101.83 -79.82 48.47
CA ALA A 240 -102.93 -79.17 49.18
C ALA A 240 -104.27 -79.37 48.46
N VAL A 241 -104.30 -79.18 47.15
CA VAL A 241 -105.48 -79.43 46.31
C VAL A 241 -105.87 -80.91 46.30
N ARG A 242 -104.90 -81.85 46.25
CA ARG A 242 -105.20 -83.29 46.36
C ARG A 242 -105.72 -83.67 47.74
N GLU A 243 -105.23 -83.06 48.81
CA GLU A 243 -105.76 -83.26 50.15
C GLU A 243 -107.17 -82.67 50.30
N GLU A 244 -107.45 -81.50 49.73
CA GLU A 244 -108.78 -80.90 49.72
C GLU A 244 -109.77 -81.71 48.86
N LEU A 245 -109.36 -82.18 47.68
CA LEU A 245 -110.16 -83.09 46.85
C LEU A 245 -110.33 -84.46 47.51
N GLY A 246 -109.36 -84.93 48.28
CA GLY A 246 -109.46 -86.14 49.09
C GLY A 246 -110.48 -85.99 50.23
N ARG A 247 -110.47 -84.85 50.94
CA ARG A 247 -111.49 -84.51 51.96
C ARG A 247 -112.88 -84.39 51.34
N GLY A 248 -113.00 -83.78 50.15
CA GLY A 248 -114.26 -83.69 49.40
C GLY A 248 -114.81 -85.06 49.00
N LEU A 249 -113.97 -85.94 48.44
CA LEU A 249 -114.38 -87.29 48.02
C LEU A 249 -114.74 -88.22 49.20
N ASP A 250 -114.13 -88.04 50.37
CA ASP A 250 -114.47 -88.82 51.58
C ASP A 250 -115.74 -88.30 52.28
N GLU A 251 -116.07 -87.01 52.14
CA GLU A 251 -117.35 -86.43 52.56
C GLU A 251 -118.49 -86.84 51.60
N GLU A 252 -118.22 -86.88 50.28
CA GLU A 252 -119.17 -87.31 49.26
C GLU A 252 -119.50 -88.81 49.39
N ARG A 253 -118.50 -89.66 49.68
CA ARG A 253 -118.69 -91.10 49.95
C ARG A 253 -119.41 -91.39 51.27
N ARG A 254 -119.40 -90.47 52.24
CA ARG A 254 -120.24 -90.55 53.46
C ARG A 254 -121.68 -90.11 53.17
N ALA A 255 -121.88 -89.09 52.32
CA ALA A 255 -123.20 -88.64 51.89
C ALA A 255 -123.91 -89.66 50.98
N GLU A 256 -123.19 -90.35 50.08
CA GLU A 256 -123.76 -91.39 49.21
C GLU A 256 -124.14 -92.67 49.98
N ARG A 257 -123.42 -93.04 51.04
CA ARG A 257 -123.79 -94.18 51.90
C ARG A 257 -125.05 -93.91 52.74
N GLU A 258 -125.31 -92.65 53.10
CA GLU A 258 -126.56 -92.25 53.74
C GLU A 258 -127.73 -92.16 52.73
N ARG A 259 -127.47 -91.81 51.47
CA ARG A 259 -128.49 -91.82 50.38
C ARG A 259 -128.88 -93.25 49.93
N HIS A 260 -127.92 -94.17 49.85
CA HIS A 260 -128.19 -95.59 49.54
C HIS A 260 -128.91 -96.36 50.67
N LYS A 261 -128.96 -95.82 51.89
CA LYS A 261 -129.76 -96.38 53.00
C LYS A 261 -131.23 -95.91 52.96
N ALA A 262 -131.51 -94.76 52.34
CA ALA A 262 -132.86 -94.23 52.12
C ALA A 262 -133.54 -94.80 50.86
N GLU A 263 -132.78 -95.14 49.82
CA GLU A 263 -133.31 -95.71 48.56
C GLU A 263 -133.73 -97.19 48.68
N LEU A 264 -133.20 -97.95 49.65
CA LEU A 264 -133.61 -99.33 49.95
C LEU A 264 -134.95 -99.43 50.74
N GLN A 265 -135.53 -98.30 51.14
CA GLN A 265 -136.85 -98.25 51.80
C GLN A 265 -137.97 -97.68 50.89
N ALA A 266 -137.62 -97.09 49.73
CA ALA A 266 -138.57 -96.49 48.78
C ALA A 266 -138.87 -97.35 47.54
N LEU A 267 -138.06 -98.38 47.25
CA LEU A 267 -138.27 -99.32 46.13
C LEU A 267 -139.02 -100.60 46.52
N ARG A 268 -139.71 -100.60 47.68
CA ARG A 268 -140.59 -101.69 48.15
C ARG A 268 -142.09 -101.40 48.00
N SER A 269 -142.47 -100.31 47.30
CA SER A 269 -143.87 -99.98 47.03
C SER A 269 -144.08 -99.09 45.79
N ALA A 270 -143.87 -99.63 44.58
CA ALA A 270 -144.57 -99.15 43.38
C ALA A 270 -144.28 -100.08 42.20
N ALA A 271 -145.00 -101.20 42.18
CA ALA A 271 -145.26 -101.95 40.96
C ALA A 271 -146.71 -101.68 40.53
N ALA A 272 -146.90 -101.60 39.20
CA ALA A 272 -148.13 -101.80 38.42
C ALA A 272 -148.73 -100.55 37.74
N GLY A 273 -148.61 -100.50 36.40
CA GLY A 273 -149.52 -99.69 35.59
C GLY A 273 -149.18 -99.38 34.12
N ARG A 274 -149.05 -100.42 33.27
CA ARG A 274 -149.37 -100.44 31.80
C ARG A 274 -148.42 -99.67 30.85
N GLU A 275 -147.78 -100.23 29.82
CA GLU A 275 -147.92 -101.47 29.05
C GLU A 275 -149.37 -101.87 28.70
N LEU A 276 -150.02 -101.07 27.83
CA LEU A 276 -150.99 -101.45 26.80
C LEU A 276 -151.86 -100.24 26.43
N GLU A 277 -151.44 -99.44 25.45
CA GLU A 277 -152.42 -98.68 24.64
C GLU A 277 -151.85 -98.15 23.32
N ILE A 278 -150.52 -98.06 23.13
CA ILE A 278 -149.96 -97.44 21.91
C ILE A 278 -149.01 -98.39 21.18
N GLN A 279 -149.46 -99.64 21.04
CA GLN A 279 -149.10 -100.52 19.91
C GLN A 279 -150.20 -100.54 18.82
N LYS A 280 -151.23 -99.69 18.93
CA LYS A 280 -152.25 -99.54 17.87
C LYS A 280 -151.99 -98.40 16.89
N GLN A 281 -150.94 -97.62 17.06
CA GLN A 281 -150.62 -96.48 16.18
C GLN A 281 -149.28 -96.65 15.44
N LEU A 282 -148.87 -97.90 15.16
CA LEU A 282 -147.62 -98.21 14.45
C LEU A 282 -147.85 -98.92 13.10
N ARG A 283 -149.01 -98.70 12.47
CA ARG A 283 -149.26 -99.26 11.11
C ARG A 283 -149.94 -98.35 10.09
N ALA A 284 -150.25 -97.09 10.42
CA ALA A 284 -150.94 -96.21 9.46
C ALA A 284 -150.11 -95.00 8.96
N GLU A 285 -148.96 -94.68 9.56
CA GLU A 285 -148.22 -93.44 9.26
C GLU A 285 -146.92 -93.65 8.46
N ILE A 286 -146.72 -94.86 7.91
CA ILE A 286 -145.54 -95.22 7.10
C ILE A 286 -145.66 -94.74 5.63
N GLU A 287 -146.82 -94.23 5.20
CA GLU A 287 -147.00 -93.65 3.86
C GLU A 287 -146.97 -92.10 3.82
N GLY A 288 -146.82 -91.42 4.97
CA GLY A 288 -146.76 -89.94 5.04
C GLY A 288 -145.34 -89.34 5.10
N ARG A 289 -144.30 -90.10 5.47
CA ARG A 289 -142.95 -89.58 5.75
C ARG A 289 -141.98 -89.56 4.55
N ARG A 290 -142.48 -89.69 3.33
CA ARG A 290 -141.63 -89.58 2.11
C ARG A 290 -141.53 -88.16 1.53
N VAL A 291 -142.24 -87.18 2.08
CA VAL A 291 -142.17 -85.77 1.64
C VAL A 291 -141.32 -84.90 2.59
N GLU A 292 -141.34 -85.16 3.91
CA GLU A 292 -140.49 -84.42 4.89
C GLU A 292 -138.98 -84.72 4.76
N VAL A 293 -138.59 -85.86 4.19
CA VAL A 293 -137.17 -86.22 4.04
C VAL A 293 -136.49 -85.46 2.90
N GLU A 294 -137.22 -85.02 1.86
CA GLU A 294 -136.63 -84.16 0.81
C GLU A 294 -136.72 -82.67 1.11
N GLU A 295 -137.63 -82.20 1.97
CA GLU A 295 -137.58 -80.82 2.48
C GLU A 295 -136.37 -80.57 3.39
N LEU A 296 -136.01 -81.54 4.26
CA LEU A 296 -134.83 -81.43 5.12
C LEU A 296 -133.49 -81.56 4.36
N ARG A 297 -133.50 -82.14 3.16
CA ARG A 297 -132.30 -82.25 2.30
C ARG A 297 -131.97 -80.94 1.59
N ILE A 298 -133.00 -80.20 1.18
CA ILE A 298 -132.86 -78.86 0.59
C ILE A 298 -132.43 -77.83 1.65
N GLU A 299 -132.90 -77.94 2.89
CA GLU A 299 -132.43 -77.08 3.99
C GLU A 299 -130.97 -77.34 4.37
N LEU A 300 -130.51 -78.60 4.40
CA LEU A 300 -129.12 -78.95 4.69
C LEU A 300 -128.13 -78.50 3.60
N GLU A 301 -128.51 -78.55 2.32
CA GLU A 301 -127.68 -78.00 1.24
C GLU A 301 -127.60 -76.47 1.29
N SER A 302 -128.69 -75.78 1.67
CA SER A 302 -128.68 -74.31 1.87
C SER A 302 -127.78 -73.88 3.05
N MET A 303 -127.72 -74.68 4.11
CA MET A 303 -126.83 -74.45 5.25
C MET A 303 -125.35 -74.75 4.93
N ALA A 304 -125.08 -75.72 4.06
CA ALA A 304 -123.72 -76.03 3.63
C ALA A 304 -123.11 -74.91 2.76
N VAL A 305 -123.89 -74.35 1.83
CA VAL A 305 -123.44 -73.24 0.96
C VAL A 305 -123.16 -71.97 1.78
N THR A 306 -124.02 -71.64 2.75
CA THR A 306 -123.82 -70.45 3.61
C THR A 306 -122.64 -70.60 4.57
N ALA A 307 -122.31 -71.83 5.01
CA ALA A 307 -121.11 -72.11 5.80
C ALA A 307 -119.82 -72.01 4.97
N GLU A 308 -119.86 -72.43 3.70
CA GLU A 308 -118.69 -72.33 2.81
C GLU A 308 -118.40 -70.89 2.37
N GLU A 309 -119.44 -70.06 2.21
CA GLU A 309 -119.27 -68.63 1.95
C GLU A 309 -118.67 -67.88 3.15
N ARG A 310 -118.98 -68.28 4.39
CA ARG A 310 -118.32 -67.73 5.60
C ARG A 310 -116.84 -68.09 5.65
N ARG A 311 -116.49 -69.35 5.38
CA ARG A 311 -115.08 -69.78 5.29
C ARG A 311 -114.31 -69.04 4.21
N ARG A 312 -114.92 -68.79 3.03
CA ARG A 312 -114.29 -68.02 1.96
C ARG A 312 -114.09 -66.54 2.32
N ARG A 313 -114.97 -65.94 3.13
CA ARG A 313 -114.78 -64.57 3.64
C ARG A 313 -113.66 -64.51 4.69
N GLU A 314 -113.65 -65.44 5.63
CA GLU A 314 -112.62 -65.53 6.67
C GLU A 314 -111.21 -65.74 6.05
N VAL A 315 -111.08 -66.57 5.03
CA VAL A 315 -109.80 -66.77 4.32
C VAL A 315 -109.35 -65.50 3.58
N ARG A 316 -110.29 -64.72 3.01
CA ARG A 316 -109.95 -63.44 2.37
C ARG A 316 -109.54 -62.37 3.38
N GLU A 317 -110.16 -62.34 4.55
CA GLU A 317 -109.78 -61.42 5.64
C GLU A 317 -108.41 -61.77 6.21
N VAL A 318 -108.12 -63.06 6.47
CA VAL A 318 -106.80 -63.51 6.93
C VAL A 318 -105.72 -63.19 5.89
N LYS A 319 -106.02 -63.36 4.59
CA LYS A 319 -105.08 -62.98 3.52
C LYS A 319 -104.83 -61.48 3.47
N ALA A 320 -105.87 -60.65 3.62
CA ALA A 320 -105.73 -59.20 3.67
C ALA A 320 -104.93 -58.73 4.88
N LEU A 321 -105.10 -59.36 6.05
CA LEU A 321 -104.32 -59.06 7.25
C LEU A 321 -102.85 -59.49 7.12
N ALA A 322 -102.57 -60.60 6.46
CA ALA A 322 -101.21 -61.05 6.18
C ALA A 322 -100.47 -60.11 5.21
N GLU A 323 -101.14 -59.71 4.11
CA GLU A 323 -100.58 -58.74 3.16
C GLU A 323 -100.41 -57.34 3.79
N GLY A 324 -101.29 -56.95 4.72
CA GLY A 324 -101.15 -55.74 5.52
C GLY A 324 -99.88 -55.76 6.37
N ARG A 325 -99.68 -56.84 7.15
CA ARG A 325 -98.48 -57.02 7.98
C ARG A 325 -97.19 -57.08 7.17
N GLU A 326 -97.21 -57.70 5.99
CA GLU A 326 -96.03 -57.73 5.11
C GLU A 326 -95.67 -56.33 4.57
N ARG A 327 -96.66 -55.53 4.19
CA ARG A 327 -96.42 -54.14 3.76
C ARG A 327 -95.92 -53.27 4.91
N GLU A 328 -96.41 -53.48 6.13
CA GLU A 328 -95.94 -52.77 7.33
C GLU A 328 -94.49 -53.15 7.66
N LEU A 329 -94.12 -54.43 7.60
CA LEU A 329 -92.74 -54.87 7.81
C LEU A 329 -91.80 -54.32 6.74
N ARG A 330 -92.21 -54.28 5.47
CA ARG A 330 -91.39 -53.67 4.40
C ARG A 330 -91.23 -52.16 4.60
N ARG A 331 -92.27 -51.46 5.06
CA ARG A 331 -92.18 -50.03 5.41
C ARG A 331 -91.25 -49.80 6.61
N ALA A 332 -91.37 -50.61 7.65
CA ALA A 332 -90.51 -50.53 8.83
C ALA A 332 -89.05 -50.85 8.49
N HIS A 333 -88.77 -51.85 7.63
CA HIS A 333 -87.42 -52.12 7.15
C HIS A 333 -86.87 -51.00 6.26
N ALA A 334 -87.68 -50.42 5.39
CA ALA A 334 -87.27 -49.27 4.60
C ALA A 334 -86.95 -48.05 5.48
N GLN A 335 -87.77 -47.79 6.50
CA GLN A 335 -87.54 -46.73 7.48
C GLN A 335 -86.25 -46.94 8.28
N ARG A 336 -86.00 -48.16 8.76
CA ARG A 336 -84.73 -48.48 9.46
C ARG A 336 -83.52 -48.29 8.56
N LEU A 337 -83.60 -48.68 7.28
CA LEU A 337 -82.51 -48.47 6.33
C LEU A 337 -82.27 -46.98 6.04
N THR A 338 -83.31 -46.14 6.03
CA THR A 338 -83.13 -44.70 5.89
C THR A 338 -82.55 -44.08 7.15
N GLU A 339 -83.01 -44.49 8.34
CA GLU A 339 -82.48 -44.02 9.63
C GLU A 339 -81.01 -44.43 9.82
N GLU A 340 -80.62 -45.65 9.43
CA GLU A 340 -79.23 -46.12 9.46
C GLU A 340 -78.35 -45.36 8.47
N LYS A 341 -78.87 -45.03 7.28
CA LYS A 341 -78.14 -44.18 6.32
C LYS A 341 -77.94 -42.77 6.86
N GLU A 342 -78.99 -42.14 7.40
CA GLU A 342 -78.88 -40.81 8.02
C GLU A 342 -77.97 -40.81 9.26
N ALA A 343 -77.91 -41.92 10.01
CA ALA A 343 -76.97 -42.08 11.11
C ALA A 343 -75.53 -42.27 10.62
N ALA A 344 -75.31 -42.98 9.51
CA ALA A 344 -74.01 -43.13 8.88
C ALA A 344 -73.50 -41.83 8.28
N ASP A 345 -74.38 -41.07 7.61
CA ASP A 345 -74.06 -39.77 7.02
C ASP A 345 -73.69 -38.76 8.11
N ARG A 346 -74.43 -38.71 9.22
CA ARG A 346 -74.05 -37.89 10.39
C ARG A 346 -72.69 -38.25 10.97
N ARG A 347 -72.37 -39.54 11.08
CA ARG A 347 -71.03 -39.97 11.53
C ARG A 347 -69.94 -39.59 10.54
N ALA A 348 -70.24 -39.64 9.23
CA ALA A 348 -69.29 -39.23 8.20
C ALA A 348 -69.02 -37.71 8.29
N GLU A 349 -70.07 -36.90 8.46
CA GLU A 349 -69.96 -35.45 8.68
C GLU A 349 -69.19 -35.11 9.96
N GLU A 350 -69.43 -35.84 11.06
CA GLU A 350 -68.67 -35.67 12.31
C GLU A 350 -67.18 -35.98 12.13
N ILE A 351 -66.84 -37.07 11.44
CA ILE A 351 -65.45 -37.44 11.14
C ILE A 351 -64.79 -36.41 10.21
N GLU A 352 -65.52 -35.90 9.22
CA GLU A 352 -65.01 -34.88 8.31
C GLU A 352 -64.77 -33.55 9.04
N ALA A 353 -65.70 -33.12 9.89
CA ALA A 353 -65.54 -31.94 10.74
C ALA A 353 -64.35 -32.08 11.70
N GLN A 354 -64.14 -33.28 12.27
CA GLN A 354 -62.97 -33.56 13.11
C GLN A 354 -61.67 -33.45 12.31
N ARG A 355 -61.59 -34.08 11.13
CA ARG A 355 -60.40 -34.02 10.25
C ARG A 355 -60.08 -32.61 9.80
N ASP A 356 -61.10 -31.82 9.48
CA ASP A 356 -60.94 -30.41 9.12
C ASP A 356 -60.43 -29.57 10.29
N GLY A 357 -60.93 -29.85 11.50
CA GLY A 357 -60.43 -29.25 12.74
C GLY A 357 -58.94 -29.56 12.98
N GLU A 358 -58.56 -30.83 12.86
CA GLU A 358 -57.18 -31.28 13.00
C GLU A 358 -56.26 -30.68 11.92
N LEU A 359 -56.70 -30.64 10.66
CA LEU A 359 -55.95 -30.05 9.56
C LEU A 359 -55.72 -28.55 9.76
N ARG A 360 -56.73 -27.82 10.24
CA ARG A 360 -56.58 -26.39 10.60
C ARG A 360 -55.60 -26.23 11.76
N ALA A 361 -55.71 -27.05 12.80
CA ALA A 361 -54.80 -27.00 13.94
C ALA A 361 -53.35 -27.31 13.55
N VAL A 362 -53.11 -28.23 12.62
CA VAL A 362 -51.76 -28.52 12.08
C VAL A 362 -51.26 -27.34 11.26
N LYS A 363 -52.08 -26.76 10.37
CA LYS A 363 -51.70 -25.59 9.58
C LYS A 363 -51.35 -24.38 10.46
N GLU A 364 -52.11 -24.15 11.52
CA GLU A 364 -51.81 -23.08 12.48
C GLU A 364 -50.50 -23.32 13.23
N ARG A 365 -50.21 -24.57 13.63
CA ARG A 365 -48.92 -24.91 14.25
C ARG A 365 -47.77 -24.69 13.28
N SER A 366 -47.86 -25.20 12.06
CA SER A 366 -46.82 -24.98 11.03
C SER A 366 -46.63 -23.50 10.70
N ALA A 367 -47.70 -22.70 10.68
CA ALA A 367 -47.60 -21.25 10.48
C ALA A 367 -46.88 -20.55 11.64
N ARG A 368 -47.13 -20.96 12.90
CA ARG A 368 -46.41 -20.47 14.08
C ARG A 368 -44.95 -20.87 14.04
N ASP A 369 -44.65 -22.14 13.74
CA ASP A 369 -43.27 -22.63 13.66
C ASP A 369 -42.46 -21.89 12.57
N LEU A 370 -43.09 -21.60 11.42
CA LEU A 370 -42.48 -20.79 10.36
C LEU A 370 -42.27 -19.34 10.78
N ALA A 371 -43.20 -18.74 11.54
CA ALA A 371 -43.04 -17.39 12.06
C ALA A 371 -41.92 -17.31 13.10
N ASP A 372 -41.82 -18.30 13.99
CA ASP A 372 -40.76 -18.39 14.99
C ASP A 372 -39.39 -18.66 14.34
N ALA A 373 -39.32 -19.53 13.33
CA ALA A 373 -38.10 -19.75 12.56
C ALA A 373 -37.63 -18.48 11.83
N ARG A 374 -38.56 -17.73 11.21
CA ARG A 374 -38.24 -16.43 10.59
C ARG A 374 -37.74 -15.42 11.60
N ARG A 375 -38.36 -15.34 12.79
CA ARG A 375 -37.92 -14.44 13.86
C ARG A 375 -36.50 -14.80 14.33
N ARG A 376 -36.22 -16.08 14.59
CA ARG A 376 -34.87 -16.55 14.98
C ARG A 376 -33.81 -16.24 13.92
N LEU A 377 -34.14 -16.40 12.64
CA LEU A 377 -33.24 -16.03 11.54
C LEU A 377 -32.98 -14.52 11.51
N GLN A 378 -34.00 -13.70 11.70
CA GLN A 378 -33.84 -12.25 11.77
C GLN A 378 -32.99 -11.81 12.98
N GLU A 379 -33.22 -12.40 14.16
CA GLU A 379 -32.42 -12.15 15.36
C GLU A 379 -30.95 -12.58 15.15
N ALA A 380 -30.71 -13.74 14.53
CA ALA A 380 -29.36 -14.20 14.21
C ALA A 380 -28.64 -13.30 13.18
N LEU A 381 -29.37 -12.78 12.19
CA LEU A 381 -28.82 -11.82 11.23
C LEU A 381 -28.51 -10.48 11.90
N ALA A 382 -29.40 -9.98 12.76
CA ALA A 382 -29.17 -8.75 13.53
C ALA A 382 -27.96 -8.90 14.47
N GLY A 383 -27.83 -10.04 15.16
CA GLY A 383 -26.67 -10.33 16.01
C GLY A 383 -25.36 -10.36 15.22
N ARG A 384 -25.33 -10.98 14.03
CA ARG A 384 -24.15 -10.95 13.14
C ARG A 384 -23.82 -9.55 12.62
N GLU A 385 -24.82 -8.72 12.38
CA GLU A 385 -24.58 -7.32 12.00
C GLU A 385 -24.01 -6.50 13.16
N GLU A 386 -24.44 -6.76 14.40
CA GLU A 386 -23.85 -6.15 15.60
C GLU A 386 -22.42 -6.64 15.83
N GLU A 387 -22.15 -7.93 15.66
CA GLU A 387 -20.79 -8.50 15.70
C GLU A 387 -19.89 -7.81 14.68
N ARG A 388 -20.32 -7.72 13.41
CA ARG A 388 -19.56 -7.02 12.35
C ARG A 388 -19.32 -5.55 12.67
N LYS A 389 -20.32 -4.84 13.22
CA LYS A 389 -20.16 -3.44 13.65
C LYS A 389 -19.14 -3.32 14.79
N SER A 390 -19.16 -4.25 15.75
CA SER A 390 -18.19 -4.26 16.85
C SER A 390 -16.78 -4.59 16.39
N GLU A 391 -16.63 -5.55 15.45
CA GLU A 391 -15.36 -5.89 14.82
C GLU A 391 -14.81 -4.71 14.01
N GLN A 392 -15.67 -4.06 13.22
CA GLN A 392 -15.29 -2.87 12.45
C GLN A 392 -14.85 -1.73 13.37
N ALA A 393 -15.60 -1.43 14.43
CA ALA A 393 -15.22 -0.41 15.41
C ALA A 393 -13.87 -0.74 16.09
N GLY A 394 -13.65 -2.00 16.46
CA GLY A 394 -12.38 -2.45 17.04
C GLY A 394 -11.21 -2.39 16.05
N LEU A 395 -11.45 -2.62 14.75
CA LEU A 395 -10.44 -2.41 13.71
C LEU A 395 -10.16 -0.92 13.49
N GLU A 396 -11.19 -0.08 13.46
CA GLU A 396 -11.05 1.37 13.36
C GLU A 396 -10.20 1.92 14.51
N GLU A 397 -10.51 1.56 15.77
CA GLU A 397 -9.71 1.94 16.94
C GLU A 397 -8.24 1.49 16.84
N ARG A 398 -7.99 0.26 16.37
CA ARG A 398 -6.62 -0.23 16.13
C ARG A 398 -5.90 0.58 15.04
N THR A 399 -6.59 0.94 13.95
CA THR A 399 -5.98 1.74 12.89
C THR A 399 -5.71 3.18 13.35
N GLU A 400 -6.58 3.78 14.16
CA GLU A 400 -6.36 5.09 14.78
C GLU A 400 -5.18 5.05 15.77
N GLY A 401 -5.09 4.00 16.60
CA GLY A 401 -3.95 3.79 17.49
C GLY A 401 -2.62 3.64 16.74
N LEU A 402 -2.61 2.94 15.61
CA LEU A 402 -1.43 2.83 14.75
C LEU A 402 -1.08 4.16 14.08
N ARG A 403 -2.06 4.92 13.59
CA ARG A 403 -1.84 6.26 13.03
C ARG A 403 -1.26 7.21 14.07
N ALA A 404 -1.79 7.21 15.29
CA ALA A 404 -1.27 8.04 16.39
C ALA A 404 0.18 7.68 16.74
N ARG A 405 0.53 6.37 16.73
CA ARG A 405 1.92 5.93 16.91
C ARG A 405 2.82 6.41 15.76
N GLN A 406 2.41 6.20 14.52
CA GLN A 406 3.15 6.67 13.35
C GLN A 406 3.34 8.18 13.35
N GLU A 407 2.33 8.96 13.74
CA GLU A 407 2.46 10.41 13.90
C GLU A 407 3.43 10.81 15.01
N SER A 408 3.40 10.09 16.14
CA SER A 408 4.35 10.34 17.24
C SER A 408 5.79 10.00 16.85
N GLU A 409 5.99 8.89 16.15
CA GLU A 409 7.28 8.48 15.60
C GLU A 409 7.76 9.48 14.55
N ALA A 410 6.89 9.90 13.62
CA ALA A 410 7.21 10.90 12.61
C ALA A 410 7.62 12.25 13.23
N ARG A 411 7.00 12.65 14.36
CA ARG A 411 7.43 13.84 15.11
C ARG A 411 8.81 13.66 15.72
N VAL A 412 9.08 12.54 16.38
CA VAL A 412 10.39 12.26 16.98
C VAL A 412 11.49 12.18 15.92
N TYR A 413 11.24 11.49 14.81
CA TYR A 413 12.19 11.41 13.69
C TYR A 413 12.36 12.76 13.01
N GLY A 414 11.29 13.54 12.85
CA GLY A 414 11.35 14.90 12.32
C GLY A 414 12.19 15.83 13.20
N GLU A 415 12.04 15.76 14.52
CA GLU A 415 12.86 16.51 15.48
C GLU A 415 14.33 16.07 15.41
N ARG A 416 14.60 14.77 15.35
CA ARG A 416 15.97 14.24 15.24
C ARG A 416 16.64 14.61 13.92
N LEU A 417 15.89 14.58 12.81
CA LEU A 417 16.39 15.03 11.50
C LEU A 417 16.70 16.53 11.53
N ALA A 418 15.82 17.36 12.10
CA ALA A 418 16.07 18.79 12.25
C ALA A 418 17.28 19.09 13.16
N GLU A 419 17.51 18.28 14.19
CA GLU A 419 18.71 18.35 15.04
C GLU A 419 19.97 18.03 14.23
N ILE A 420 19.99 16.92 13.48
CA ILE A 420 21.12 16.52 12.63
C ILE A 420 21.38 17.57 11.53
N GLU A 421 20.34 18.17 10.94
CA GLU A 421 20.49 19.24 9.97
C GLU A 421 21.11 20.50 10.58
N ARG A 422 20.72 20.84 11.83
CA ARG A 422 21.34 21.94 12.58
C ARG A 422 22.81 21.65 12.87
N GLU A 423 23.13 20.48 13.44
CA GLU A 423 24.51 20.03 13.70
C GLU A 423 25.36 20.10 12.44
N ARG A 424 24.89 19.55 11.32
CA ARG A 424 25.60 19.62 10.03
C ARG A 424 25.76 21.04 9.52
N SER A 425 24.78 21.92 9.74
CA SER A 425 24.90 23.33 9.35
C SER A 425 25.93 24.08 10.21
N GLU A 426 26.04 23.73 11.49
CA GLU A 426 27.03 24.27 12.41
C GLU A 426 28.43 23.75 12.09
N GLU A 427 28.58 22.46 11.81
CA GLU A 427 29.84 21.87 11.34
C GLU A 427 30.30 22.52 10.03
N ARG A 428 29.39 22.75 9.08
CA ARG A 428 29.70 23.45 7.83
C ARG A 428 30.16 24.89 8.09
N LYS A 429 29.44 25.63 8.93
CA LYS A 429 29.85 27.00 9.31
C LYS A 429 31.21 27.00 10.00
N ALA A 430 31.47 26.08 10.92
CA ALA A 430 32.75 25.97 11.61
C ALA A 430 33.88 25.62 10.63
N ALA A 431 33.64 24.74 9.66
CA ALA A 431 34.59 24.42 8.61
C ALA A 431 34.86 25.61 7.68
N GLU A 432 33.81 26.33 7.26
CA GLU A 432 33.93 27.56 6.46
C GLU A 432 34.71 28.64 7.21
N GLU A 433 34.39 28.91 8.48
CA GLU A 433 35.12 29.85 9.33
C GLU A 433 36.59 29.47 9.54
N HIS A 434 36.89 28.17 9.64
CA HIS A 434 38.27 27.68 9.76
C HIS A 434 39.05 27.87 8.45
N LEU A 435 38.41 27.63 7.30
CA LEU A 435 39.00 27.90 5.99
C LEU A 435 39.22 29.40 5.75
N GLU A 436 38.25 30.24 6.12
CA GLU A 436 38.41 31.70 6.06
C GLU A 436 39.55 32.20 6.95
N ARG A 437 39.69 31.65 8.17
CA ARG A 437 40.81 31.98 9.05
C ARG A 437 42.16 31.65 8.41
N ARG A 438 42.32 30.44 7.86
CA ARG A 438 43.54 30.07 7.15
C ARG A 438 43.80 30.94 5.91
N ALA A 439 42.76 31.28 5.15
CA ALA A 439 42.91 32.17 4.00
C ALA A 439 43.39 33.58 4.43
N ARG A 440 42.89 34.10 5.55
CA ARG A 440 43.35 35.38 6.13
C ARG A 440 44.79 35.30 6.62
N GLU A 441 45.16 34.23 7.32
CA GLU A 441 46.55 34.00 7.77
C GLU A 441 47.53 34.01 6.58
N HIS A 442 47.20 33.32 5.50
CA HIS A 442 48.04 33.32 4.30
C HIS A 442 48.07 34.67 3.56
N ALA A 443 46.94 35.39 3.52
CA ALA A 443 46.92 36.74 2.95
C ALA A 443 47.79 37.72 3.76
N GLU A 444 47.78 37.60 5.09
CA GLU A 444 48.66 38.38 5.97
C GLU A 444 50.13 38.00 5.79
N GLU A 445 50.46 36.70 5.69
CA GLU A 445 51.83 36.25 5.40
C GLU A 445 52.34 36.81 4.07
N ARG A 446 51.50 36.76 3.03
CA ARG A 446 51.82 37.32 1.72
C ARG A 446 52.06 38.83 1.79
N ALA A 447 51.17 39.58 2.45
CA ALA A 447 51.32 41.02 2.64
C ALA A 447 52.63 41.37 3.39
N ARG A 448 52.96 40.62 4.45
CA ARG A 448 54.22 40.80 5.19
C ARG A 448 55.45 40.54 4.32
N LEU A 449 55.41 39.57 3.42
CA LEU A 449 56.50 39.29 2.49
C LEU A 449 56.61 40.37 1.41
N GLU A 450 55.48 40.86 0.89
CA GLU A 450 55.42 41.96 -0.07
C GLU A 450 55.97 43.27 0.53
N ASP A 451 55.56 43.62 1.75
CA ASP A 451 56.08 44.80 2.48
C ASP A 451 57.60 44.70 2.70
N ARG A 452 58.09 43.53 3.10
CA ARG A 452 59.53 43.31 3.33
C ARG A 452 60.36 43.36 2.04
N LEU A 453 59.78 42.93 0.92
CA LEU A 453 60.40 43.09 -0.39
C LEU A 453 60.43 44.55 -0.81
N ALA A 454 59.38 45.33 -0.53
CA ALA A 454 59.36 46.76 -0.79
C ALA A 454 60.44 47.50 0.01
N GLU A 455 60.56 47.24 1.31
CA GLU A 455 61.61 47.81 2.17
C GLU A 455 63.03 47.48 1.66
N LEU A 456 63.26 46.24 1.20
CA LEU A 456 64.57 45.86 0.66
C LEU A 456 64.87 46.50 -0.70
N ARG A 457 63.85 46.69 -1.54
CA ARG A 457 64.01 47.39 -2.82
C ARG A 457 64.34 48.87 -2.61
N GLU A 458 63.66 49.54 -1.68
CA GLU A 458 63.97 50.92 -1.30
C GLU A 458 65.39 51.03 -0.74
N ALA A 459 65.80 50.13 0.17
CA ALA A 459 67.17 50.10 0.68
C ALA A 459 68.22 49.83 -0.41
N LEU A 460 67.88 49.02 -1.42
CA LEU A 460 68.73 48.79 -2.60
C LEU A 460 68.86 50.03 -3.49
N GLU A 461 67.77 50.77 -3.68
CA GLU A 461 67.78 52.05 -4.39
C GLU A 461 68.63 53.09 -3.65
N GLU A 462 68.46 53.21 -2.33
CA GLU A 462 69.29 54.08 -1.48
C GLU A 462 70.78 53.69 -1.55
N GLN A 463 71.12 52.41 -1.44
CA GLN A 463 72.51 51.97 -1.63
C GLN A 463 73.02 52.21 -3.05
N GLY A 464 72.16 52.13 -4.06
CA GLY A 464 72.45 52.53 -5.44
C GLY A 464 72.87 54.00 -5.53
N THR A 465 72.17 54.89 -4.83
CA THR A 465 72.55 56.32 -4.77
C THR A 465 73.87 56.55 -4.04
N VAL A 466 74.08 55.91 -2.88
CA VAL A 466 75.33 56.04 -2.11
C VAL A 466 76.54 55.51 -2.88
N THR A 467 76.39 54.39 -3.61
CA THR A 467 77.46 53.86 -4.47
C THR A 467 77.75 54.76 -5.66
N ALA A 468 76.74 55.42 -6.23
CA ALA A 468 76.93 56.42 -7.28
C ALA A 468 77.68 57.66 -6.77
N GLU A 469 77.28 58.21 -5.62
CA GLU A 469 77.97 59.35 -4.97
C GLU A 469 79.43 59.01 -4.61
N LEU A 470 79.68 57.80 -4.09
CA LEU A 470 81.05 57.35 -3.79
C LEU A 470 81.89 57.19 -5.05
N ARG A 471 81.32 56.69 -6.16
CA ARG A 471 82.03 56.63 -7.45
C ARG A 471 82.34 58.03 -7.98
N GLU A 472 81.39 58.95 -7.92
CA GLU A 472 81.57 60.33 -8.36
C GLU A 472 82.64 61.06 -7.52
N ALA A 473 82.64 60.88 -6.20
CA ALA A 473 83.66 61.44 -5.31
C ALA A 473 85.07 60.86 -5.60
N LEU A 474 85.16 59.59 -5.96
CA LEU A 474 86.41 58.91 -6.30
C LEU A 474 86.94 59.35 -7.68
N GLU A 475 86.05 59.54 -8.66
CA GLU A 475 86.34 60.18 -9.96
C GLU A 475 86.82 61.64 -9.78
N ALA A 476 86.16 62.42 -8.92
CA ALA A 476 86.54 63.80 -8.59
C ALA A 476 87.91 63.89 -7.89
N ALA A 477 88.21 62.95 -6.96
CA ALA A 477 89.52 62.86 -6.32
C ALA A 477 90.64 62.51 -7.33
N ARG A 478 90.34 61.65 -8.31
CA ARG A 478 91.26 61.28 -9.40
C ARG A 478 91.52 62.42 -10.38
N THR A 479 90.52 63.26 -10.65
CA THR A 479 90.61 64.37 -11.63
C THR A 479 91.10 65.69 -11.02
N GLY A 480 90.86 65.94 -9.72
CA GLY A 480 91.30 67.14 -8.99
C GLY A 480 92.80 67.21 -8.62
N GLY A 481 93.58 66.14 -8.84
CA GLY A 481 94.99 66.04 -8.49
C GLY A 481 95.99 66.81 -9.39
N ALA A 482 95.53 67.60 -10.35
CA ALA A 482 96.38 68.14 -11.41
C ALA A 482 97.12 69.47 -11.10
N ARG A 483 97.10 70.01 -9.86
CA ARG A 483 97.82 71.26 -9.56
C ARG A 483 98.26 71.42 -8.11
N ARG A 484 99.36 70.75 -7.71
CA ARG A 484 100.47 71.32 -6.91
C ARG A 484 101.52 70.26 -6.59
N GLU A 485 102.76 70.61 -6.92
CA GLU A 485 103.98 70.00 -6.42
C GLU A 485 104.01 70.08 -4.88
N THR A 486 103.84 68.95 -4.20
CA THR A 486 104.62 68.52 -3.03
C THR A 486 104.28 67.06 -2.76
N GLU A 487 105.30 66.22 -2.82
CA GLU A 487 105.25 64.78 -2.66
C GLU A 487 104.89 64.35 -1.23
N ALA A 488 104.21 63.19 -1.13
CA ALA A 488 104.27 62.18 -0.05
C ALA A 488 103.08 61.95 0.91
N GLU A 489 102.02 62.76 0.99
CA GLU A 489 100.96 62.52 2.02
C GLU A 489 99.53 62.25 1.51
N GLN A 490 99.28 62.22 0.19
CA GLN A 490 97.90 62.11 -0.36
C GLN A 490 97.42 60.69 -0.72
N ARG A 491 98.26 59.65 -0.56
CA ARG A 491 97.85 58.25 -0.80
C ARG A 491 96.83 57.61 0.18
N PRO A 492 96.67 58.03 1.45
CA PRO A 492 95.74 57.33 2.36
C PRO A 492 94.26 57.69 2.16
N ALA A 493 93.94 58.76 1.44
CA ALA A 493 92.55 59.19 1.22
C ALA A 493 91.84 58.38 0.12
N ASP A 494 92.57 57.99 -0.93
CA ASP A 494 92.03 57.28 -2.09
C ASP A 494 91.75 55.79 -1.75
N ASP A 495 92.66 55.15 -1.01
CA ASP A 495 92.46 53.78 -0.47
C ASP A 495 91.24 53.70 0.46
N GLY A 496 90.93 54.78 1.19
CA GLY A 496 89.78 54.85 2.08
C GLY A 496 88.43 54.91 1.34
N LEU A 497 88.36 55.66 0.24
CA LEU A 497 87.16 55.75 -0.61
C LEU A 497 86.93 54.45 -1.38
N GLU A 498 88.01 53.82 -1.89
CA GLU A 498 87.91 52.54 -2.59
C GLU A 498 87.52 51.39 -1.63
N GLY A 499 87.98 51.43 -0.38
CA GLY A 499 87.53 50.53 0.68
C GLY A 499 86.03 50.67 0.99
N ARG A 500 85.54 51.90 1.11
CA ARG A 500 84.10 52.18 1.35
C ARG A 500 83.23 51.81 0.16
N LEU A 501 83.73 51.98 -1.07
CA LEU A 501 83.01 51.56 -2.27
C LEU A 501 82.89 50.03 -2.33
N LYS A 502 83.97 49.29 -2.03
CA LYS A 502 83.93 47.82 -1.93
C LYS A 502 82.99 47.33 -0.82
N GLU A 503 82.96 48.02 0.31
CA GLU A 503 82.04 47.73 1.40
C GLU A 503 80.59 47.97 0.98
N ALA A 504 80.29 49.08 0.30
CA ALA A 504 78.97 49.38 -0.24
C ALA A 504 78.53 48.41 -1.34
N ASP A 505 79.42 48.04 -2.26
CA ASP A 505 79.16 47.02 -3.30
C ASP A 505 78.91 45.63 -2.65
N SER A 506 79.62 45.27 -1.58
CA SER A 506 79.40 44.02 -0.86
C SER A 506 78.08 44.01 -0.07
N ALA A 507 77.69 45.15 0.50
CA ALA A 507 76.42 45.32 1.18
C ALA A 507 75.25 45.24 0.18
N ARG A 508 75.43 45.82 -1.01
CA ARG A 508 74.45 45.76 -2.10
C ARG A 508 74.26 44.34 -2.62
N LEU A 509 75.33 43.60 -2.85
CA LEU A 509 75.27 42.17 -3.23
C LEU A 509 74.52 41.34 -2.19
N LEU A 510 74.78 41.54 -0.89
CA LEU A 510 74.06 40.86 0.18
C LEU A 510 72.57 41.26 0.26
N ALA A 511 72.23 42.50 -0.09
CA ALA A 511 70.84 42.96 -0.16
C ALA A 511 70.12 42.38 -1.39
N GLU A 512 70.77 42.32 -2.56
CA GLU A 512 70.27 41.67 -3.77
C GLU A 512 70.02 40.18 -3.53
N GLU A 513 70.95 39.46 -2.88
CA GLU A 513 70.75 38.04 -2.51
C GLU A 513 69.56 37.83 -1.57
N ARG A 514 69.38 38.73 -0.58
CA ARG A 514 68.23 38.67 0.35
C ARG A 514 66.91 38.99 -0.37
N ALA A 515 66.91 39.95 -1.30
CA ALA A 515 65.74 40.27 -2.11
C ALA A 515 65.36 39.07 -3.00
N MET A 516 66.33 38.44 -3.67
CA MET A 516 66.10 37.23 -4.47
C MET A 516 65.57 36.06 -3.63
N ASP A 517 66.08 35.84 -2.41
CA ASP A 517 65.56 34.77 -1.53
C ASP A 517 64.12 35.04 -1.09
N LEU A 518 63.75 36.30 -0.84
CA LEU A 518 62.39 36.68 -0.50
C LEU A 518 61.44 36.63 -1.69
N GLU A 519 61.90 37.00 -2.89
CA GLU A 519 61.12 36.84 -4.13
C GLU A 519 60.83 35.36 -4.40
N ARG A 520 61.80 34.48 -4.16
CA ARG A 520 61.59 33.03 -4.23
C ARG A 520 60.55 32.55 -3.22
N ARG A 521 60.66 32.95 -1.95
CA ARG A 521 59.68 32.57 -0.91
C ARG A 521 58.29 33.12 -1.20
N LEU A 522 58.18 34.34 -1.76
CA LEU A 522 56.91 34.90 -2.19
C LEU A 522 56.31 34.10 -3.35
N ALA A 523 57.12 33.73 -4.35
CA ALA A 523 56.66 32.91 -5.46
C ALA A 523 56.18 31.52 -5.00
N GLU A 524 56.92 30.88 -4.08
CA GLU A 524 56.51 29.62 -3.45
C GLU A 524 55.19 29.78 -2.69
N ALA A 525 55.02 30.84 -1.89
CA ALA A 525 53.79 31.11 -1.16
C ALA A 525 52.58 31.37 -2.09
N VAL A 526 52.80 32.06 -3.21
CA VAL A 526 51.75 32.30 -4.22
C VAL A 526 51.37 31.01 -4.94
N GLU A 527 52.34 30.18 -5.33
CA GLU A 527 52.05 28.87 -5.93
C GLU A 527 51.29 27.96 -4.96
N GLU A 528 51.71 27.90 -3.69
CA GLU A 528 50.98 27.14 -2.66
C GLU A 528 49.56 27.66 -2.46
N GLY A 529 49.37 28.99 -2.47
CA GLY A 529 48.06 29.61 -2.41
C GLY A 529 47.16 29.18 -3.57
N LEU A 530 47.67 29.21 -4.80
CA LEU A 530 46.95 28.77 -6.00
C LEU A 530 46.64 27.27 -5.99
N ARG A 531 47.57 26.43 -5.52
CA ARG A 531 47.33 24.98 -5.39
C ARG A 531 46.21 24.70 -4.38
N ARG A 532 46.26 25.34 -3.20
CA ARG A 532 45.22 25.20 -2.17
C ARG A 532 43.88 25.73 -2.63
N GLU A 533 43.84 26.82 -3.39
CA GLU A 533 42.61 27.37 -3.95
C GLU A 533 41.98 26.40 -4.96
N ARG A 534 42.79 25.76 -5.82
CA ARG A 534 42.31 24.69 -6.71
C ARG A 534 41.82 23.47 -5.94
N GLU A 535 42.56 23.01 -4.93
CA GLU A 535 42.13 21.89 -4.07
C GLU A 535 40.81 22.20 -3.36
N LEU A 536 40.62 23.45 -2.91
CA LEU A 536 39.37 23.91 -2.31
C LEU A 536 38.22 23.96 -3.32
N GLU A 537 38.48 24.43 -4.55
CA GLU A 537 37.51 24.46 -5.64
C GLU A 537 37.08 23.03 -6.02
N GLU A 538 38.04 22.11 -6.14
CA GLU A 538 37.80 20.68 -6.41
C GLU A 538 37.01 20.04 -5.27
N ALA A 539 37.39 20.26 -4.01
CA ALA A 539 36.65 19.74 -2.86
C ALA A 539 35.22 20.29 -2.79
N ARG A 540 35.01 21.58 -3.11
CA ARG A 540 33.69 22.20 -3.19
C ARG A 540 32.85 21.60 -4.32
N GLN A 541 33.43 21.40 -5.50
CA GLN A 541 32.75 20.76 -6.63
C GLN A 541 32.38 19.31 -6.30
N SER A 542 33.27 18.54 -5.68
CA SER A 542 33.00 17.17 -5.23
C SER A 542 31.89 17.12 -4.17
N LEU A 543 31.90 18.03 -3.20
CA LEU A 543 30.81 18.17 -2.21
C LEU A 543 29.49 18.57 -2.88
N GLN A 544 29.52 19.47 -3.87
CA GLN A 544 28.34 19.90 -4.61
C GLN A 544 27.76 18.75 -5.43
N GLN A 545 28.59 17.93 -6.08
CA GLN A 545 28.18 16.72 -6.80
C GLN A 545 27.54 15.68 -5.86
N LEU A 546 27.98 15.59 -4.60
CA LEU A 546 27.42 14.69 -3.60
C LEU A 546 26.24 15.29 -2.82
N SER A 547 25.93 16.57 -3.03
CA SER A 547 24.86 17.27 -2.30
C SER A 547 23.47 16.95 -2.86
N SER A 548 23.35 16.74 -4.18
CA SER A 548 22.06 16.43 -4.79
C SER A 548 21.80 14.91 -4.79
N PRO A 549 20.60 14.46 -4.38
CA PRO A 549 20.26 13.04 -4.37
C PRO A 549 20.34 12.43 -5.77
N GLU A 550 19.99 13.17 -6.83
CA GLU A 550 20.10 12.72 -8.21
C GLU A 550 21.53 12.49 -8.68
N GLN A 551 22.46 13.41 -8.37
CA GLN A 551 23.87 13.22 -8.73
C GLN A 551 24.51 12.10 -7.92
N ARG A 552 24.16 11.96 -6.63
CA ARG A 552 24.57 10.79 -5.83
C ARG A 552 24.10 9.48 -6.43
N MET A 553 22.86 9.41 -6.90
CA MET A 553 22.34 8.21 -7.59
C MET A 553 23.13 7.93 -8.88
N ARG A 554 23.45 8.95 -9.69
CA ARG A 554 24.28 8.80 -10.90
C ARG A 554 25.70 8.32 -10.58
N ALA A 555 26.33 8.92 -9.57
CA ALA A 555 27.67 8.53 -9.13
C ALA A 555 27.67 7.10 -8.58
N GLY A 556 26.68 6.75 -7.75
CA GLY A 556 26.51 5.39 -7.23
C GLY A 556 26.25 4.35 -8.33
N ILE A 557 25.54 4.72 -9.40
CA ILE A 557 25.36 3.87 -10.58
C ILE A 557 26.68 3.69 -11.33
N SER A 558 27.49 4.74 -11.48
CA SER A 558 28.82 4.62 -12.11
C SER A 558 29.70 3.64 -11.33
N VAL A 559 29.78 3.82 -10.01
CA VAL A 559 30.55 2.94 -9.12
C VAL A 559 30.02 1.50 -9.16
N PHE A 560 28.70 1.30 -9.25
CA PHE A 560 28.12 -0.02 -9.46
C PHE A 560 28.55 -0.62 -10.81
N ASN A 561 28.43 0.14 -11.90
CA ASN A 561 28.75 -0.30 -13.25
C ASN A 561 30.22 -0.73 -13.41
N ASP A 562 31.13 -0.05 -12.71
CA ASP A 562 32.56 -0.37 -12.70
C ASP A 562 32.92 -1.53 -11.76
N SER A 563 31.98 -1.97 -10.92
CA SER A 563 32.18 -3.09 -9.99
C SER A 563 32.04 -4.47 -10.65
N GLU A 564 32.59 -5.49 -10.00
CA GLU A 564 32.46 -6.89 -10.44
C GLU A 564 31.01 -7.40 -10.40
N HIS A 565 30.17 -6.80 -9.56
CA HIS A 565 28.76 -7.19 -9.38
C HIS A 565 27.94 -7.00 -10.65
N THR A 566 28.34 -6.09 -11.55
CA THR A 566 27.76 -5.93 -12.89
C THR A 566 27.74 -7.25 -13.66
N ARG A 567 28.84 -8.02 -13.61
CA ARG A 567 28.92 -9.33 -14.29
C ARG A 567 28.04 -10.38 -13.61
N THR A 568 27.98 -10.36 -12.28
CA THR A 568 27.14 -11.28 -11.51
C THR A 568 25.66 -11.06 -11.82
N VAL A 569 25.21 -9.82 -11.81
CA VAL A 569 23.83 -9.45 -12.13
C VAL A 569 23.50 -9.77 -13.60
N ALA A 570 24.42 -9.51 -14.53
CA ALA A 570 24.25 -9.89 -15.93
C ALA A 570 24.08 -11.42 -16.09
N SER A 571 24.87 -12.22 -15.36
CA SER A 571 24.78 -13.68 -15.38
C SER A 571 23.41 -14.18 -14.87
N ILE A 572 22.93 -13.63 -13.74
CA ILE A 572 21.61 -13.98 -13.19
C ILE A 572 20.50 -13.59 -14.17
N SER A 573 20.63 -12.42 -14.79
CA SER A 573 19.63 -11.91 -15.73
C SER A 573 19.54 -12.71 -17.03
N LYS A 574 20.61 -13.41 -17.42
CA LYS A 574 20.55 -14.38 -18.52
C LYS A 574 19.68 -15.60 -18.17
N ALA A 575 19.64 -15.99 -16.90
CA ALA A 575 18.86 -17.14 -16.44
C ALA A 575 17.41 -16.77 -16.10
N LEU A 576 17.19 -15.62 -15.47
CA LEU A 576 15.89 -15.21 -14.90
C LEU A 576 15.18 -14.10 -15.68
N GLY A 577 15.79 -13.58 -16.76
CA GLY A 577 15.28 -12.43 -17.49
C GLY A 577 15.77 -11.09 -16.93
N LEU A 578 15.35 -9.98 -17.56
CA LEU A 578 15.75 -8.63 -17.13
C LEU A 578 15.07 -8.25 -15.81
N PRO A 579 15.82 -7.80 -14.79
CA PRO A 579 15.25 -7.37 -13.53
C PRO A 579 14.59 -6.00 -13.64
N LYS A 580 13.58 -5.78 -12.80
CA LYS A 580 13.12 -4.43 -12.46
C LYS A 580 14.15 -3.81 -11.53
N VAL A 581 14.74 -2.69 -11.92
CA VAL A 581 15.78 -2.02 -11.13
C VAL A 581 15.23 -0.76 -10.48
N HIS A 582 15.45 -0.66 -9.18
CA HIS A 582 15.16 0.53 -8.40
C HIS A 582 16.47 1.05 -7.78
N VAL A 583 16.76 2.33 -8.01
CA VAL A 583 17.89 3.03 -7.42
C VAL A 583 17.34 4.15 -6.53
N GLY A 584 17.67 4.11 -5.25
CA GLY A 584 17.20 5.11 -4.30
C GLY A 584 18.22 5.34 -3.19
N THR A 585 18.10 6.43 -2.47
CA THR A 585 18.83 6.63 -1.21
C THR A 585 17.96 6.12 -0.08
N ASP A 586 18.27 4.95 0.49
CA ASP A 586 17.48 4.39 1.59
C ASP A 586 17.91 5.01 2.92
N ASP A 587 16.93 5.29 3.79
CA ASP A 587 17.12 6.05 5.04
C ASP A 587 18.08 5.36 6.00
N GLY A 588 18.14 4.02 5.98
CA GLY A 588 19.05 3.22 6.81
C GLY A 588 20.52 3.24 6.36
N SER A 589 20.82 3.71 5.15
CA SER A 589 22.17 3.65 4.55
C SER A 589 22.90 5.00 4.54
N ALA A 590 22.54 5.93 5.42
CA ALA A 590 23.15 7.26 5.56
C ALA A 590 23.16 8.08 4.24
N GLY A 591 22.14 7.90 3.40
CA GLY A 591 22.05 8.57 2.10
C GLY A 591 22.92 7.98 0.99
N LYS A 592 23.51 6.80 1.21
CA LYS A 592 24.23 6.06 0.16
C LYS A 592 23.25 5.52 -0.89
N PRO A 593 23.59 5.59 -2.19
CA PRO A 593 22.82 4.95 -3.25
C PRO A 593 22.67 3.44 -3.01
N VAL A 594 21.42 2.99 -3.06
CA VAL A 594 21.02 1.60 -2.95
C VAL A 594 20.45 1.18 -4.29
N VAL A 595 20.99 0.10 -4.84
CA VAL A 595 20.56 -0.50 -6.10
C VAL A 595 19.88 -1.82 -5.80
N THR A 596 18.57 -1.89 -6.05
CA THR A 596 17.75 -3.09 -5.86
C THR A 596 17.36 -3.67 -7.20
N PHE A 597 17.63 -4.96 -7.37
CA PHE A 597 17.27 -5.77 -8.52
C PHE A 597 16.16 -6.74 -8.12
N VAL A 598 15.08 -6.78 -8.89
CA VAL A 598 13.96 -7.70 -8.66
C VAL A 598 13.68 -8.49 -9.95
N TRP A 599 13.90 -9.80 -9.90
CA TRP A 599 13.61 -10.73 -10.98
C TRP A 599 12.24 -11.36 -10.77
N SER A 600 11.22 -10.76 -11.39
CA SER A 600 9.83 -11.24 -11.38
C SER A 600 9.36 -11.64 -9.97
N GLU A 601 8.85 -12.85 -9.79
CA GLU A 601 8.42 -13.41 -8.50
C GLU A 601 9.44 -14.39 -7.89
N MET A 602 10.69 -14.37 -8.34
CA MET A 602 11.65 -15.45 -8.06
C MET A 602 12.80 -15.05 -7.15
N ALA A 603 13.34 -13.85 -7.32
CA ALA A 603 14.53 -13.45 -6.59
C ALA A 603 14.70 -11.93 -6.55
N TRP A 604 15.41 -11.47 -5.53
CA TRP A 604 15.85 -10.10 -5.43
C TRP A 604 17.26 -9.99 -4.85
N ARG A 605 17.97 -8.92 -5.23
CA ARG A 605 19.28 -8.56 -4.68
C ARG A 605 19.39 -7.06 -4.47
N ARG A 606 20.11 -6.69 -3.43
CA ARG A 606 20.28 -5.30 -3.02
C ARG A 606 21.74 -5.00 -2.76
N TYR A 607 22.26 -4.01 -3.48
CA TYR A 607 23.63 -3.51 -3.37
C TYR A 607 23.63 -2.09 -2.82
N VAL A 608 24.64 -1.75 -2.03
CA VAL A 608 24.93 -0.36 -1.67
C VAL A 608 26.20 0.03 -2.40
N SER A 609 26.15 1.16 -3.12
CA SER A 609 27.32 1.76 -3.75
C SER A 609 27.67 3.07 -3.06
N ASP A 610 28.92 3.18 -2.60
CA ASP A 610 29.43 4.38 -1.93
C ASP A 610 30.28 5.22 -2.91
N PRO A 611 29.73 6.32 -3.44
CA PRO A 611 30.47 7.19 -4.36
C PRO A 611 31.49 8.09 -3.68
N THR A 612 31.61 8.06 -2.35
CA THR A 612 32.56 8.91 -1.61
C THR A 612 34.00 8.51 -1.95
N GLU A 613 34.86 9.51 -2.25
CA GLU A 613 36.29 9.30 -2.46
C GLU A 613 36.99 9.02 -1.11
N GLY A 614 37.99 8.12 -1.12
CA GLY A 614 38.75 7.75 0.09
C GLY A 614 38.13 6.62 0.93
N VAL A 615 37.03 6.00 0.50
CA VAL A 615 36.48 4.78 1.12
C VAL A 615 37.31 3.56 0.70
N GLU A 616 37.72 2.73 1.65
CA GLU A 616 38.48 1.49 1.41
C GLU A 616 37.65 0.51 0.56
N GLU A 617 38.28 -0.10 -0.46
CA GLU A 617 37.60 -1.05 -1.34
C GLU A 617 37.13 -2.30 -0.57
N PRO A 618 35.94 -2.87 -0.87
CA PRO A 618 35.10 -2.60 -2.03
C PRO A 618 34.05 -1.49 -1.82
N ARG A 619 33.97 -0.58 -2.80
CA ARG A 619 32.98 0.53 -2.84
C ARG A 619 31.55 0.07 -3.11
N VAL A 620 31.36 -1.19 -3.49
CA VAL A 620 30.06 -1.81 -3.76
C VAL A 620 29.97 -3.14 -3.02
N TYR A 621 28.96 -3.28 -2.17
CA TYR A 621 28.75 -4.49 -1.39
C TYR A 621 27.29 -4.91 -1.40
N LEU A 622 27.08 -6.22 -1.32
CA LEU A 622 25.76 -6.84 -1.25
C LEU A 622 25.22 -6.69 0.17
N VAL A 623 24.03 -6.10 0.31
CA VAL A 623 23.38 -5.85 1.61
C VAL A 623 22.20 -6.77 1.85
N GLY A 624 21.60 -7.32 0.79
CA GLY A 624 20.51 -8.28 0.93
C GLY A 624 20.27 -9.10 -0.33
N THR A 625 19.76 -10.31 -0.13
CA THR A 625 19.26 -11.20 -1.18
C THR A 625 18.07 -11.98 -0.62
N GLY A 626 17.10 -12.32 -1.46
CA GLY A 626 15.97 -13.15 -1.05
C GLY A 626 15.23 -13.69 -2.27
N ASP A 627 14.32 -14.62 -2.03
CA ASP A 627 13.57 -15.34 -3.07
C ASP A 627 12.13 -14.84 -3.19
N ASP A 628 11.63 -14.05 -2.23
CA ASP A 628 10.30 -13.44 -2.27
C ASP A 628 10.40 -11.92 -2.47
N PRO A 629 9.95 -11.37 -3.63
CA PRO A 629 9.95 -9.94 -3.88
C PRO A 629 9.08 -9.13 -2.91
N SER A 630 8.12 -9.78 -2.24
CA SER A 630 7.23 -9.17 -1.25
C SER A 630 8.01 -8.62 -0.06
N GLU A 631 9.17 -9.20 0.26
CA GLU A 631 10.06 -8.77 1.35
C GLU A 631 10.65 -7.37 1.16
N ILE A 632 10.71 -6.87 -0.08
CA ILE A 632 11.22 -5.52 -0.39
C ILE A 632 10.11 -4.56 -0.79
N HIS A 633 8.85 -5.02 -0.86
CA HIS A 633 7.79 -4.29 -1.53
C HIS A 633 7.24 -3.17 -0.65
N ASP A 634 8.01 -2.08 -0.54
CA ASP A 634 7.47 -0.76 -0.28
C ASP A 634 6.79 -0.28 -1.58
N PRO A 635 5.46 -0.06 -1.59
CA PRO A 635 4.70 0.32 -2.78
C PRO A 635 5.16 1.64 -3.43
N SER A 636 6.01 2.42 -2.75
CA SER A 636 6.66 3.62 -3.31
C SER A 636 7.82 3.33 -4.27
N ARG A 637 8.41 2.12 -4.24
CA ARG A 637 9.62 1.75 -5.00
C ARG A 637 9.31 1.36 -6.44
N ARG A 638 8.92 2.34 -7.25
CA ARG A 638 8.75 2.17 -8.70
C ARG A 638 10.11 1.97 -9.39
N PRO A 639 10.20 1.10 -10.42
CA PRO A 639 11.42 0.95 -11.21
C PRO A 639 11.79 2.29 -11.86
N ASN A 640 13.00 2.77 -11.62
CA ASN A 640 13.51 4.06 -12.10
C ASN A 640 14.88 3.95 -12.79
N ALA A 641 15.40 2.74 -12.93
CA ALA A 641 16.59 2.44 -13.71
C ALA A 641 16.33 1.24 -14.63
N ARG A 642 17.10 1.17 -15.71
CA ARG A 642 17.12 0.07 -16.67
C ARG A 642 18.50 -0.56 -16.69
N MET A 643 18.54 -1.87 -16.93
CA MET A 643 19.77 -2.63 -17.10
C MET A 643 19.93 -3.05 -18.55
N ASP A 644 21.13 -2.92 -19.11
CA ASP A 644 21.47 -3.45 -20.44
C ASP A 644 21.86 -4.95 -20.38
N ALA A 645 22.16 -5.54 -21.53
CA ALA A 645 22.55 -6.96 -21.63
C ALA A 645 23.91 -7.28 -20.99
N GLN A 646 24.73 -6.25 -20.73
CA GLN A 646 26.04 -6.32 -20.11
C GLN A 646 25.96 -6.14 -18.59
N GLY A 647 24.76 -5.88 -18.05
CA GLY A 647 24.52 -5.64 -16.62
C GLY A 647 24.69 -4.18 -16.20
N ARG A 648 24.98 -3.25 -17.13
CA ARG A 648 25.16 -1.83 -16.81
C ARG A 648 23.82 -1.16 -16.60
N LEU A 649 23.79 -0.26 -15.63
CA LEU A 649 22.63 0.50 -15.24
C LEU A 649 22.62 1.90 -15.84
N LEU A 650 21.42 2.33 -16.25
CA LEU A 650 21.12 3.68 -16.70
C LEU A 650 19.83 4.14 -16.01
N LEU A 651 19.79 5.39 -15.52
CA LEU A 651 18.55 5.98 -15.01
C LEU A 651 17.51 6.10 -16.14
N GLY A 652 16.27 5.76 -15.85
CA GLY A 652 15.15 5.77 -16.79
C GLY A 652 14.18 4.61 -16.56
N VAL A 653 12.91 4.83 -16.87
CA VAL A 653 11.86 3.80 -16.76
C VAL A 653 11.94 2.86 -17.96
N GLN A 654 11.94 1.55 -17.73
CA GLN A 654 11.91 0.55 -18.81
C GLN A 654 10.57 0.64 -19.55
N ALA A 655 10.61 0.80 -20.87
CA ALA A 655 9.40 0.70 -21.70
C ALA A 655 8.86 -0.73 -21.60
N ARG A 656 7.58 -0.86 -21.24
CA ARG A 656 6.89 -2.14 -21.10
C ARG A 656 6.68 -2.84 -22.42
#